data_AF-A0ABD3T0E0-F1
#
_entry.id   AF-A0ABD3T0E0-F1
#
_cell.length_a   1.000
_cell.length_b   1.000
_cell.length_c   1.000
_cell.angle_alpha   90.00
_cell.angle_beta   90.00
_cell.angle_gamma   90.00
#
_symmetry.space_group_name_H-M   'P 1'
#
loop_
_entity.id
_entity.type
_entity.pdbx_description
1 polymer ?
#
loop_
_entity_poly.entity_id
_entity_poly.type
_entity_poly.pdbx_seq_one_letter_code
_entity_poly.pdbx_strand_id
1 'polypeptide(L)'
;MASFTRTSLILGILLFLALNACEARVPRELAFVKTRGSHFVLHGSPFLFNGFNAYWMMNVASDPNERSKVSEVFREASAAGLTVCRTWAFNDGGNRALQISPGTYDERVFQGLDFVISEARKYRIRLILSFVNNYNDYGGRSQYAQWAKNAGVHVNGDDDFYTHPVLKGYYRNHIKRVVTRLNTITRVAYRDDPTIMAWELMNEPRCQTDYSGRTVNGWVQEMAGFVKSLDRRHLLEIGMEGFYGDTMPQRKQVNPGYQVGTDFISNNLVREIDFATIHAYPDIWLSGKSENEQMGFMERWMSNHWSDARTILKKPLIIAEFGKSSKDPGFNLNERDLFARTGGTMSGSLIWQLMARGMDSYHDGYEIVLAQNPSTAGIISRQSHAMNSLSHLVSNGPHAAHVQGVTMRTRGHHHHHRQARKSNPLLTILIIIISLAFEARISSTSAAASGFVQTRGTQFTLNNSPFLFNGFNSYWMMNIAAQPSQRYKVSNVFREASASGLTVCRTWAFNDGGNQALQISPGVYDEKVFQALDFVVSEAEKYRVYLILSLVNNYQDFGGRTQYVNWARNSGVQINSDDDFYTNVVVKGYYKNHVQRVLTRINTITGVAYKDNPIIMAWELMNEPRCQADYSGNTVNAWVQEMATYVKSIDNKHMLEIGMEGFYGDAIPDRKQYNPGYQVGTDFISNNLIKEIDFTTIHAYPNVWAKWITSHLTDSRTLLKKPMIFTEFGKSSKDLGFSIIARDSFLNAIYTNIYGLARNGGIGGGLVWQILAEGMESYSDGYEIVLSQNPSTSSIISQQSRLMTALEHKMGTP
;
A
#
# COMPACT_ATOMS: atom_id res chain seq x y z
N MET A 1 46.74 -46.47 30.50
CA MET A 1 45.43 -47.01 30.04
C MET A 1 44.52 -45.83 29.74
N ALA A 2 43.82 -45.92 28.61
CA ALA A 2 43.18 -44.87 27.81
C ALA A 2 42.44 -43.77 28.61
N SER A 3 42.71 -42.48 28.43
CA SER A 3 42.39 -41.65 27.24
C SER A 3 40.90 -41.69 26.86
N PHE A 4 40.02 -41.22 27.77
CA PHE A 4 38.73 -40.66 27.37
C PHE A 4 38.89 -39.16 27.22
N THR A 5 38.91 -38.75 25.96
CA THR A 5 39.25 -37.43 25.45
C THR A 5 38.11 -36.43 25.67
N ARG A 6 38.47 -35.14 25.74
CA ARG A 6 37.58 -33.96 25.72
C ARG A 6 36.49 -34.01 24.64
N THR A 7 36.64 -34.87 23.65
CA THR A 7 35.64 -35.19 22.62
C THR A 7 34.33 -35.71 23.22
N SER A 8 34.33 -36.49 24.31
CA SER A 8 33.10 -37.02 24.91
C SER A 8 32.25 -35.96 25.61
N LEU A 9 32.87 -34.91 26.17
CA LEU A 9 32.16 -33.80 26.81
C LEU A 9 31.57 -32.84 25.76
N ILE A 10 32.29 -32.62 24.66
CA ILE A 10 31.81 -31.81 23.52
C ILE A 10 30.71 -32.56 22.76
N LEU A 11 30.82 -33.89 22.61
CA LEU A 11 29.75 -34.71 22.03
C LEU A 11 28.51 -34.72 22.92
N GLY A 12 28.66 -34.76 24.25
CA GLY A 12 27.54 -34.68 25.19
C GLY A 12 26.83 -33.32 25.15
N ILE A 13 27.56 -32.22 25.02
CA ILE A 13 26.98 -30.86 24.91
C ILE A 13 26.34 -30.64 23.53
N LEU A 14 26.94 -31.18 22.45
CA LEU A 14 26.34 -31.16 21.11
C LEU A 14 25.10 -32.07 21.03
N LEU A 15 25.07 -33.20 21.74
CA LEU A 15 23.87 -34.06 21.82
C LEU A 15 22.77 -33.39 22.65
N PHE A 16 23.10 -32.65 23.71
CA PHE A 16 22.14 -31.88 24.50
C PHE A 16 21.60 -30.64 23.75
N LEU A 17 22.43 -30.01 22.91
CA LEU A 17 22.00 -28.93 22.01
C LEU A 17 21.23 -29.48 20.80
N ALA A 18 21.54 -30.68 20.31
CA ALA A 18 20.76 -31.37 19.27
C ALA A 18 19.43 -31.92 19.81
N LEU A 19 19.36 -32.33 21.07
CA LEU A 19 18.12 -32.77 21.73
C LEU A 19 17.21 -31.58 22.09
N ASN A 20 17.76 -30.38 22.36
CA ASN A 20 16.95 -29.15 22.49
C ASN A 20 16.64 -28.47 21.14
N ALA A 21 17.41 -28.73 20.08
CA ALA A 21 17.05 -28.39 18.70
C ALA A 21 16.09 -29.41 18.06
N CYS A 22 15.79 -30.51 18.77
CA CYS A 22 14.84 -31.54 18.40
C CYS A 22 13.77 -31.68 19.50
N GLU A 23 13.27 -30.56 20.04
CA GLU A 23 11.81 -30.52 20.19
C GLU A 23 11.27 -30.57 18.76
N ALA A 24 10.95 -31.79 18.31
CA ALA A 24 10.00 -31.96 17.23
C ALA A 24 8.84 -31.02 17.56
N ARG A 25 8.70 -29.94 16.79
CA ARG A 25 7.48 -29.14 16.77
C ARG A 25 6.37 -30.14 16.58
N VAL A 26 5.69 -30.50 17.66
CA VAL A 26 4.40 -31.18 17.60
C VAL A 26 3.63 -30.38 16.55
N PRO A 27 3.20 -31.00 15.43
CA PRO A 27 2.50 -30.26 14.39
C PRO A 27 1.34 -29.56 15.08
N ARG A 28 1.40 -28.23 15.16
CA ARG A 28 0.28 -27.45 15.68
C ARG A 28 -0.90 -27.86 14.82
N GLU A 29 -1.92 -28.49 15.41
CA GLU A 29 -3.08 -28.97 14.66
C GLU A 29 -3.57 -27.86 13.73
N LEU A 30 -3.73 -28.18 12.44
CA LEU A 30 -4.30 -27.23 11.49
C LEU A 30 -5.71 -26.84 11.98
N ALA A 31 -5.95 -25.55 12.18
CA ALA A 31 -7.27 -25.07 12.58
C ALA A 31 -8.09 -24.64 11.37
N PHE A 32 -9.41 -24.84 11.47
CA PHE A 32 -10.38 -24.27 10.55
C PHE A 32 -10.35 -22.74 10.59
N VAL A 33 -10.37 -22.11 9.42
CA VAL A 33 -10.60 -20.67 9.29
C VAL A 33 -12.06 -20.40 9.68
N LYS A 34 -12.28 -19.34 10.44
CA LYS A 34 -13.62 -18.90 10.86
C LYS A 34 -13.81 -17.44 10.48
N THR A 35 -15.03 -16.94 10.65
CA THR A 35 -15.32 -15.50 10.58
C THR A 35 -15.57 -14.94 11.98
N ARG A 36 -15.24 -13.66 12.16
CA ARG A 36 -15.61 -12.84 13.31
C ARG A 36 -16.02 -11.47 12.79
N GLY A 37 -17.32 -11.24 12.67
CA GLY A 37 -17.83 -10.08 11.95
C GLY A 37 -17.31 -10.04 10.51
N SER A 38 -16.80 -8.90 10.08
CA SER A 38 -16.26 -8.69 8.73
C SER A 38 -14.81 -9.19 8.51
N HIS A 39 -14.28 -10.05 9.37
CA HIS A 39 -12.90 -10.54 9.30
C HIS A 39 -12.80 -12.06 9.34
N PHE A 40 -11.86 -12.64 8.60
CA PHE A 40 -11.45 -14.03 8.82
C PHE A 40 -10.54 -14.11 10.04
N VAL A 41 -10.63 -15.23 10.75
CA VAL A 41 -9.77 -15.54 11.88
C VAL A 41 -9.26 -16.97 11.79
N LEU A 42 -7.99 -17.15 12.16
CA LEU A 42 -7.31 -18.42 12.24
C LEU A 42 -6.55 -18.47 13.57
N HIS A 43 -6.74 -19.54 14.35
CA HIS A 43 -6.18 -19.68 15.70
C HIS A 43 -6.50 -18.48 16.61
N GLY A 44 -7.65 -17.82 16.41
CA GLY A 44 -8.08 -16.64 17.16
C GLY A 44 -7.51 -15.31 16.66
N SER A 45 -6.55 -15.33 15.73
CA SER A 45 -5.93 -14.16 15.11
C SER A 45 -6.59 -13.81 13.77
N PRO A 46 -6.68 -12.53 13.38
CA PRO A 46 -7.01 -12.12 12.02
C PRO A 46 -6.22 -12.90 10.97
N PHE A 47 -6.90 -13.35 9.92
CA PHE A 47 -6.33 -14.08 8.79
C PHE A 47 -6.55 -13.29 7.50
N LEU A 48 -5.53 -12.58 7.04
CA LEU A 48 -5.51 -11.94 5.73
C LEU A 48 -4.62 -12.76 4.80
N PHE A 49 -5.02 -12.90 3.54
CA PHE A 49 -4.28 -13.74 2.60
C PHE A 49 -4.15 -13.12 1.22
N ASN A 50 -3.07 -13.48 0.55
CA ASN A 50 -2.94 -13.40 -0.89
C ASN A 50 -2.92 -14.83 -1.43
N GLY A 51 -3.58 -15.05 -2.56
CA GLY A 51 -3.80 -16.38 -3.12
C GLY A 51 -3.94 -16.37 -4.64
N PHE A 52 -4.40 -17.49 -5.19
CA PHE A 52 -4.49 -17.70 -6.62
C PHE A 52 -5.60 -18.67 -7.02
N ASN A 53 -5.95 -18.66 -8.30
CA ASN A 53 -6.81 -19.65 -8.93
C ASN A 53 -5.97 -20.66 -9.74
N ALA A 54 -6.37 -21.93 -9.70
CA ALA A 54 -5.78 -23.00 -10.50
C ALA A 54 -6.83 -24.10 -10.74
N TYR A 55 -7.81 -23.84 -11.60
CA TYR A 55 -8.97 -24.72 -11.82
C TYR A 55 -8.60 -26.13 -12.31
N TRP A 56 -7.47 -26.26 -13.00
CA TRP A 56 -7.01 -27.45 -13.71
C TRP A 56 -6.47 -28.57 -12.79
N MET A 57 -6.22 -28.28 -11.51
CA MET A 57 -5.41 -29.13 -10.62
C MET A 57 -5.93 -30.57 -10.50
N MET A 58 -7.23 -30.79 -10.34
CA MET A 58 -7.81 -32.14 -10.24
C MET A 58 -7.61 -32.94 -11.54
N ASN A 59 -7.91 -32.33 -12.69
CA ASN A 59 -7.82 -32.97 -14.00
C ASN A 59 -6.37 -33.36 -14.34
N VAL A 60 -5.42 -32.50 -13.99
CA VAL A 60 -3.98 -32.76 -14.18
C VAL A 60 -3.48 -33.82 -13.18
N ALA A 61 -3.89 -33.77 -11.91
CA ALA A 61 -3.50 -34.76 -10.90
C ALA A 61 -4.05 -36.17 -11.17
N SER A 62 -5.14 -36.28 -11.93
CA SER A 62 -5.72 -37.58 -12.35
C SER A 62 -4.80 -38.38 -13.28
N ASP A 63 -3.82 -37.72 -13.90
CA ASP A 63 -2.79 -38.31 -14.74
C ASP A 63 -1.47 -38.40 -13.96
N PRO A 64 -0.99 -39.61 -13.61
CA PRO A 64 0.23 -39.78 -12.83
C PRO A 64 1.47 -39.11 -13.44
N ASN A 65 1.54 -38.97 -14.78
CA ASN A 65 2.69 -38.37 -15.46
C ASN A 65 2.72 -36.85 -15.34
N GLU A 66 1.55 -36.24 -15.13
CA GLU A 66 1.37 -34.79 -15.08
C GLU A 66 1.19 -34.28 -13.64
N ARG A 67 0.88 -35.18 -12.71
CA ARG A 67 0.58 -34.90 -11.30
C ARG A 67 1.64 -34.05 -10.59
N SER A 68 2.92 -34.17 -10.96
CA SER A 68 4.02 -33.39 -10.39
C SER A 68 3.87 -31.88 -10.60
N LYS A 69 3.13 -31.44 -11.63
CA LYS A 69 2.83 -30.02 -11.90
C LYS A 69 2.03 -29.36 -10.78
N VAL A 70 1.14 -30.11 -10.12
CA VAL A 70 0.41 -29.63 -8.93
C VAL A 70 1.38 -29.36 -7.78
N SER A 71 2.31 -30.28 -7.52
CA SER A 71 3.35 -30.10 -6.50
C SER A 71 4.29 -28.94 -6.83
N GLU A 72 4.62 -28.74 -8.11
CA GLU A 72 5.43 -27.60 -8.58
C GLU A 72 4.74 -26.27 -8.25
N VAL A 73 3.48 -26.10 -8.65
CA VAL A 73 2.74 -24.85 -8.42
C VAL A 73 2.54 -24.58 -6.94
N PHE A 74 2.19 -25.58 -6.13
CA PHE A 74 2.06 -25.36 -4.68
C PHE A 74 3.39 -25.01 -4.02
N ARG A 75 4.51 -25.60 -4.45
CA ARG A 75 5.84 -25.24 -3.97
C ARG A 75 6.20 -23.80 -4.32
N GLU A 76 5.98 -23.40 -5.57
CA GLU A 76 6.28 -22.04 -6.05
C GLU A 76 5.37 -20.99 -5.38
N ALA A 77 4.07 -21.29 -5.26
CA ALA A 77 3.11 -20.42 -4.59
C ALA A 77 3.45 -20.23 -3.10
N SER A 78 3.79 -21.31 -2.40
CA SER A 78 4.21 -21.27 -0.99
C SER A 78 5.51 -20.46 -0.81
N ALA A 79 6.47 -20.63 -1.72
CA ALA A 79 7.70 -19.83 -1.74
C ALA A 79 7.43 -18.33 -2.00
N ALA A 80 6.40 -18.01 -2.76
CA ALA A 80 5.91 -16.64 -2.97
C ALA A 80 4.97 -16.15 -1.84
N GLY A 81 4.81 -16.90 -0.75
CA GLY A 81 3.98 -16.52 0.39
C GLY A 81 2.46 -16.58 0.15
N LEU A 82 2.01 -17.15 -0.96
CA LEU A 82 0.58 -17.37 -1.22
C LEU A 82 0.06 -18.46 -0.27
N THR A 83 -1.12 -18.23 0.31
CA THR A 83 -1.66 -19.09 1.39
C THR A 83 -3.03 -19.67 1.10
N VAL A 84 -3.70 -19.25 0.02
CA VAL A 84 -5.00 -19.77 -0.41
C VAL A 84 -4.98 -20.04 -1.92
N CYS A 85 -5.52 -21.18 -2.33
CA CYS A 85 -5.75 -21.57 -3.72
C CYS A 85 -7.24 -21.86 -3.90
N ARG A 86 -7.84 -21.35 -4.97
CA ARG A 86 -9.20 -21.69 -5.38
C ARG A 86 -9.15 -22.60 -6.61
N THR A 87 -9.88 -23.72 -6.57
CA THR A 87 -9.85 -24.78 -7.60
C THR A 87 -11.15 -25.58 -7.63
N TRP A 88 -11.37 -26.36 -8.70
CA TRP A 88 -12.66 -27.02 -8.96
C TRP A 88 -12.72 -28.42 -8.36
N ALA A 89 -13.83 -28.71 -7.69
CA ALA A 89 -14.21 -30.04 -7.27
C ALA A 89 -15.25 -30.66 -8.23
N PHE A 90 -15.28 -30.20 -9.47
CA PHE A 90 -16.16 -30.68 -10.54
C PHE A 90 -15.39 -30.86 -11.87
N ASN A 91 -15.93 -31.78 -12.67
CA ASN A 91 -15.74 -31.91 -14.11
C ASN A 91 -16.88 -32.85 -14.54
N ASP A 92 -17.96 -32.28 -15.06
CA ASP A 92 -19.23 -32.95 -15.24
C ASP A 92 -19.37 -33.42 -16.69
N GLY A 93 -19.33 -34.74 -16.90
CA GLY A 93 -19.35 -35.33 -18.24
C GLY A 93 -18.08 -35.05 -19.06
N GLY A 94 -18.02 -35.63 -20.26
CA GLY A 94 -16.92 -35.40 -21.20
C GLY A 94 -15.58 -36.04 -20.80
N ASN A 95 -14.48 -35.43 -21.27
CA ASN A 95 -13.13 -35.96 -21.10
C ASN A 95 -12.61 -35.74 -19.66
N ARG A 96 -12.03 -36.80 -19.07
CA ARG A 96 -11.52 -36.81 -17.68
C ARG A 96 -12.57 -36.37 -16.64
N ALA A 97 -13.85 -36.66 -16.90
CA ALA A 97 -14.96 -36.31 -16.01
C ALA A 97 -14.73 -36.84 -14.58
N LEU A 98 -14.96 -35.99 -13.58
CA LEU A 98 -15.11 -36.44 -12.20
C LEU A 98 -16.46 -37.13 -12.03
N GLN A 99 -17.53 -36.47 -12.44
CA GLN A 99 -18.89 -37.02 -12.44
C GLN A 99 -19.26 -37.38 -13.87
N ILE A 100 -19.28 -38.68 -14.16
CA ILE A 100 -19.51 -39.23 -15.51
C ILE A 100 -20.99 -39.07 -15.90
N SER A 101 -21.87 -39.35 -14.95
CA SER A 101 -23.32 -39.22 -15.02
C SER A 101 -23.85 -38.95 -13.60
N PRO A 102 -25.13 -38.55 -13.41
CA PRO A 102 -25.63 -38.19 -12.09
C PRO A 102 -25.38 -39.29 -11.05
N GLY A 103 -24.57 -38.98 -10.04
CA GLY A 103 -24.22 -39.93 -8.96
C GLY A 103 -23.14 -40.97 -9.30
N THR A 104 -22.59 -40.98 -10.50
CA THR A 104 -21.51 -41.91 -10.92
C THR A 104 -20.20 -41.16 -11.12
N TYR A 105 -19.12 -41.64 -10.51
CA TYR A 105 -17.84 -40.92 -10.41
C TYR A 105 -16.66 -41.73 -10.96
N ASP A 106 -15.72 -41.06 -11.62
CA ASP A 106 -14.40 -41.64 -11.90
C ASP A 106 -13.54 -41.53 -10.62
N GLU A 107 -13.30 -42.68 -9.98
CA GLU A 107 -12.50 -42.78 -8.76
C GLU A 107 -11.06 -42.30 -8.97
N ARG A 108 -10.49 -42.46 -10.17
CA ARG A 108 -9.13 -42.00 -10.48
C ARG A 108 -9.04 -40.48 -10.50
N VAL A 109 -10.08 -39.80 -10.99
CA VAL A 109 -10.18 -38.33 -10.97
C VAL A 109 -10.43 -37.84 -9.54
N PHE A 110 -11.26 -38.54 -8.76
CA PHE A 110 -11.47 -38.25 -7.35
C PHE A 110 -10.16 -38.34 -6.53
N GLN A 111 -9.35 -39.37 -6.80
CA GLN A 111 -8.01 -39.52 -6.21
C GLN A 111 -7.04 -38.42 -6.66
N GLY A 112 -7.26 -37.84 -7.84
CA GLY A 112 -6.59 -36.60 -8.26
C GLY A 112 -6.90 -35.43 -7.31
N LEU A 113 -8.17 -35.21 -6.96
CA LEU A 113 -8.56 -34.21 -5.98
C LEU A 113 -8.04 -34.54 -4.56
N ASP A 114 -8.05 -35.83 -4.18
CA ASP A 114 -7.46 -36.29 -2.91
C ASP A 114 -5.98 -35.87 -2.82
N PHE A 115 -5.24 -36.01 -3.93
CA PHE A 115 -3.84 -35.60 -4.04
C PHE A 115 -3.67 -34.09 -3.94
N VAL A 116 -4.49 -33.30 -4.64
CA VAL A 116 -4.46 -31.83 -4.56
C VAL A 116 -4.60 -31.35 -3.11
N ILE A 117 -5.57 -31.88 -2.35
CA ILE A 117 -5.75 -31.53 -0.94
C ILE A 117 -4.53 -31.95 -0.10
N SER A 118 -3.98 -33.15 -0.34
CA SER A 118 -2.81 -33.63 0.40
C SER A 118 -1.55 -32.79 0.15
N GLU A 119 -1.32 -32.33 -1.09
CA GLU A 119 -0.17 -31.48 -1.42
C GLU A 119 -0.38 -30.04 -0.97
N ALA A 120 -1.60 -29.50 -1.06
CA ALA A 120 -1.92 -28.19 -0.49
C ALA A 120 -1.59 -28.17 1.02
N ARG A 121 -1.94 -29.24 1.75
CA ARG A 121 -1.60 -29.42 3.18
C ARG A 121 -0.08 -29.39 3.41
N LYS A 122 0.68 -30.11 2.59
CA LYS A 122 2.15 -30.18 2.67
C LYS A 122 2.81 -28.81 2.49
N TYR A 123 2.28 -27.98 1.61
CA TYR A 123 2.79 -26.62 1.34
C TYR A 123 2.07 -25.51 2.12
N ARG A 124 1.19 -25.88 3.06
CA ARG A 124 0.43 -24.96 3.93
C ARG A 124 -0.45 -23.97 3.16
N ILE A 125 -1.00 -24.41 2.04
CA ILE A 125 -1.95 -23.66 1.23
C ILE A 125 -3.34 -24.18 1.54
N ARG A 126 -4.30 -23.28 1.78
CA ARG A 126 -5.70 -23.64 1.97
C ARG A 126 -6.47 -23.65 0.68
N LEU A 127 -7.55 -24.42 0.62
CA LEU A 127 -8.36 -24.59 -0.58
C LEU A 127 -9.76 -23.97 -0.47
N ILE A 128 -10.18 -23.26 -1.52
CA ILE A 128 -11.59 -22.95 -1.79
C ILE A 128 -12.02 -23.87 -2.94
N LEU A 129 -13.08 -24.66 -2.72
CA LEU A 129 -13.51 -25.72 -3.65
C LEU A 129 -14.91 -25.44 -4.20
N SER A 130 -15.00 -25.20 -5.51
CA SER A 130 -16.26 -25.00 -6.24
C SER A 130 -16.92 -26.32 -6.62
N PHE A 131 -18.24 -26.42 -6.40
CA PHE A 131 -19.00 -27.65 -6.66
C PHE A 131 -19.53 -27.78 -8.09
N VAL A 132 -19.69 -26.69 -8.83
CA VAL A 132 -20.21 -26.72 -10.20
C VAL A 132 -19.89 -25.43 -10.93
N ASN A 133 -19.88 -25.46 -12.26
CA ASN A 133 -19.75 -24.27 -13.10
C ASN A 133 -21.10 -23.71 -13.56
N ASN A 134 -21.18 -22.40 -13.73
CA ASN A 134 -22.25 -21.77 -14.51
C ASN A 134 -22.08 -21.98 -16.02
N TYR A 135 -20.84 -21.98 -16.52
CA TYR A 135 -20.53 -22.14 -17.94
C TYR A 135 -20.44 -23.61 -18.35
N ASN A 136 -20.41 -23.85 -19.67
CA ASN A 136 -20.39 -25.19 -20.26
C ASN A 136 -19.02 -25.87 -20.16
N ASP A 137 -17.95 -25.10 -19.93
CA ASP A 137 -16.61 -25.63 -19.79
C ASP A 137 -16.53 -26.57 -18.59
N TYR A 138 -16.06 -27.80 -18.85
CA TYR A 138 -16.05 -28.91 -17.88
C TYR A 138 -17.45 -29.27 -17.36
N GLY A 139 -18.47 -29.08 -18.20
CA GLY A 139 -19.85 -29.45 -17.96
C GLY A 139 -20.70 -28.30 -17.45
N GLY A 140 -20.76 -28.13 -16.13
CA GLY A 140 -21.57 -27.09 -15.49
C GLY A 140 -23.08 -27.33 -15.56
N ARG A 141 -23.87 -26.31 -15.25
CA ARG A 141 -25.35 -26.42 -15.12
C ARG A 141 -26.05 -26.96 -16.38
N SER A 142 -25.52 -26.68 -17.57
CA SER A 142 -26.08 -27.18 -18.83
C SER A 142 -25.93 -28.71 -18.95
N GLN A 143 -24.85 -29.29 -18.44
CA GLN A 143 -24.68 -30.74 -18.39
C GLN A 143 -25.69 -31.42 -17.46
N TYR A 144 -26.05 -30.77 -16.33
CA TYR A 144 -27.10 -31.26 -15.44
C TYR A 144 -28.48 -31.23 -16.12
N ALA A 145 -28.78 -30.16 -16.86
CA ALA A 145 -29.97 -30.07 -17.69
C ALA A 145 -29.99 -31.17 -18.77
N GLN A 146 -28.86 -31.42 -19.43
CA GLN A 146 -28.74 -32.47 -20.44
C GLN A 146 -28.94 -33.87 -19.85
N TRP A 147 -28.38 -34.16 -18.67
CA TRP A 147 -28.60 -35.44 -17.99
C TRP A 147 -30.07 -35.66 -17.65
N ALA A 148 -30.77 -34.62 -17.22
CA ALA A 148 -32.21 -34.70 -16.95
C ALA A 148 -33.00 -34.94 -18.24
N LYS A 149 -32.70 -34.21 -19.33
CA LYS A 149 -33.32 -34.42 -20.65
C LYS A 149 -33.13 -35.87 -21.13
N ASN A 150 -31.91 -36.41 -21.01
CA ASN A 150 -31.60 -37.79 -21.39
C ASN A 150 -32.35 -38.83 -20.53
N ALA A 151 -32.71 -38.47 -19.29
CA ALA A 151 -33.54 -39.30 -18.41
C ALA A 151 -35.06 -39.13 -18.65
N GLY A 152 -35.47 -38.40 -19.69
CA GLY A 152 -36.88 -38.17 -20.03
C GLY A 152 -37.55 -37.05 -19.21
N VAL A 153 -36.79 -36.25 -18.48
CA VAL A 153 -37.31 -35.11 -17.71
C VAL A 153 -37.49 -33.90 -18.64
N HIS A 154 -38.64 -33.24 -18.54
CA HIS A 154 -38.88 -32.01 -19.29
C HIS A 154 -38.12 -30.84 -18.67
N VAL A 155 -37.20 -30.24 -19.43
CA VAL A 155 -36.35 -29.12 -19.02
C VAL A 155 -36.39 -28.05 -20.11
N ASN A 156 -36.78 -26.83 -19.74
CA ASN A 156 -36.96 -25.69 -20.65
C ASN A 156 -35.62 -25.06 -21.06
N GLY A 157 -34.66 -25.04 -20.14
CA GLY A 157 -33.35 -24.43 -20.36
C GLY A 157 -32.42 -24.62 -19.17
N ASP A 158 -31.21 -24.08 -19.26
CA ASP A 158 -30.16 -24.30 -18.26
C ASP A 158 -30.46 -23.64 -16.91
N ASP A 159 -31.33 -22.62 -16.87
CA ASP A 159 -31.76 -21.95 -15.63
C ASP A 159 -32.71 -22.81 -14.79
N ASP A 160 -33.32 -23.86 -15.37
CA ASP A 160 -34.09 -24.85 -14.61
C ASP A 160 -33.20 -25.56 -13.57
N PHE A 161 -31.87 -25.46 -13.68
CA PHE A 161 -30.93 -25.90 -12.65
C PHE A 161 -31.26 -25.31 -11.26
N TYR A 162 -31.73 -24.06 -11.22
CA TYR A 162 -32.04 -23.38 -9.95
C TYR A 162 -33.38 -23.79 -9.35
N THR A 163 -34.30 -24.34 -10.14
CA THR A 163 -35.71 -24.52 -9.73
C THR A 163 -36.16 -25.97 -9.81
N HIS A 164 -35.72 -26.72 -10.82
CA HIS A 164 -36.23 -28.04 -11.14
C HIS A 164 -35.77 -29.08 -10.09
N PRO A 165 -36.69 -29.79 -9.42
CA PRO A 165 -36.36 -30.70 -8.32
C PRO A 165 -35.34 -31.79 -8.66
N VAL A 166 -35.41 -32.35 -9.88
CA VAL A 166 -34.47 -33.40 -10.34
C VAL A 166 -33.03 -32.85 -10.44
N LEU A 167 -32.83 -31.68 -11.06
CA LEU A 167 -31.50 -31.08 -11.24
C LEU A 167 -30.91 -30.69 -9.88
N LYS A 168 -31.73 -30.06 -9.02
CA LYS A 168 -31.35 -29.79 -7.62
C LYS A 168 -30.98 -31.08 -6.87
N GLY A 169 -31.69 -32.18 -7.12
CA GLY A 169 -31.39 -33.50 -6.56
C GLY A 169 -30.03 -34.05 -7.01
N TYR A 170 -29.72 -33.97 -8.31
CA TYR A 170 -28.41 -34.34 -8.84
C TYR A 170 -27.29 -33.52 -8.19
N TYR A 171 -27.45 -32.21 -8.08
CA TYR A 171 -26.47 -31.32 -7.47
C TYR A 171 -26.28 -31.61 -5.97
N ARG A 172 -27.36 -31.85 -5.22
CA ARG A 172 -27.28 -32.28 -3.81
C ARG A 172 -26.54 -33.61 -3.65
N ASN A 173 -26.75 -34.57 -4.55
CA ASN A 173 -26.00 -35.82 -4.53
C ASN A 173 -24.51 -35.58 -4.76
N HIS A 174 -24.16 -34.66 -5.65
CA HIS A 174 -22.78 -34.24 -5.89
C HIS A 174 -22.13 -33.59 -4.67
N ILE A 175 -22.76 -32.56 -4.08
CA ILE A 175 -22.30 -31.95 -2.82
C ILE A 175 -22.08 -33.02 -1.75
N LYS A 176 -23.06 -33.91 -1.55
CA LYS A 176 -22.95 -34.96 -0.53
C LYS A 176 -21.74 -35.86 -0.80
N ARG A 177 -21.51 -36.26 -2.05
CA ARG A 177 -20.37 -37.10 -2.41
C ARG A 177 -19.03 -36.41 -2.15
N VAL A 178 -18.89 -35.13 -2.51
CA VAL A 178 -17.66 -34.35 -2.30
C VAL A 178 -17.41 -34.09 -0.82
N VAL A 179 -18.38 -33.50 -0.12
CA VAL A 179 -18.22 -33.09 1.29
C VAL A 179 -17.96 -34.29 2.21
N THR A 180 -18.57 -35.45 1.93
CA THR A 180 -18.39 -36.66 2.75
C THR A 180 -17.29 -37.60 2.26
N ARG A 181 -16.56 -37.25 1.18
CA ARG A 181 -15.45 -38.05 0.66
C ARG A 181 -14.41 -38.30 1.75
N LEU A 182 -14.02 -39.56 1.95
CA LEU A 182 -12.82 -39.92 2.71
C LEU A 182 -11.61 -39.82 1.79
N ASN A 183 -10.71 -38.88 2.06
CA ASN A 183 -9.49 -38.70 1.27
C ASN A 183 -8.62 -39.96 1.36
N THR A 184 -8.26 -40.54 0.21
CA THR A 184 -7.50 -41.81 0.16
C THR A 184 -6.06 -41.69 0.65
N ILE A 185 -5.50 -40.48 0.68
CA ILE A 185 -4.12 -40.19 1.08
C ILE A 185 -4.08 -39.74 2.55
N THR A 186 -4.83 -38.70 2.90
CA THR A 186 -4.80 -38.14 4.27
C THR A 186 -5.63 -38.97 5.26
N ARG A 187 -6.54 -39.82 4.76
CA ARG A 187 -7.51 -40.58 5.56
C ARG A 187 -8.45 -39.71 6.39
N VAL A 188 -8.59 -38.44 6.03
CA VAL A 188 -9.52 -37.48 6.63
C VAL A 188 -10.67 -37.26 5.66
N ALA A 189 -11.91 -37.22 6.16
CA ALA A 189 -13.02 -36.84 5.30
C ALA A 189 -12.91 -35.36 4.91
N TYR A 190 -13.36 -34.95 3.73
CA TYR A 190 -13.17 -33.58 3.26
C TYR A 190 -13.80 -32.54 4.21
N ARG A 191 -15.04 -32.77 4.67
CA ARG A 191 -15.67 -31.96 5.73
C ARG A 191 -14.86 -31.89 7.02
N ASP A 192 -13.95 -32.84 7.22
CA ASP A 192 -13.12 -33.02 8.39
C ASP A 192 -11.69 -32.43 8.23
N ASP A 193 -11.28 -31.99 7.04
CA ASP A 193 -9.91 -31.56 6.73
C ASP A 193 -9.71 -30.03 6.71
N PRO A 194 -9.02 -29.43 7.70
CA PRO A 194 -8.80 -27.98 7.81
C PRO A 194 -7.87 -27.39 6.73
N THR A 195 -7.35 -28.22 5.83
CA THR A 195 -6.72 -27.75 4.59
C THR A 195 -7.73 -27.03 3.70
N ILE A 196 -8.99 -27.46 3.72
CA ILE A 196 -10.06 -26.74 3.03
C ILE A 196 -10.41 -25.52 3.90
N MET A 197 -10.43 -24.35 3.27
CA MET A 197 -10.87 -23.10 3.89
C MET A 197 -12.38 -22.94 3.73
N ALA A 198 -12.88 -23.13 2.50
CA ALA A 198 -14.26 -22.86 2.17
C ALA A 198 -14.78 -23.77 1.05
N TRP A 199 -16.08 -23.97 1.06
CA TRP A 199 -16.86 -24.44 -0.07
C TRP A 199 -17.39 -23.26 -0.88
N GLU A 200 -17.48 -23.45 -2.19
CA GLU A 200 -18.12 -22.52 -3.13
C GLU A 200 -19.31 -23.23 -3.79
N LEU A 201 -20.50 -22.64 -3.72
CA LEU A 201 -21.70 -23.23 -4.30
C LEU A 201 -21.57 -23.41 -5.82
N MET A 202 -21.24 -22.35 -6.55
CA MET A 202 -21.12 -22.39 -8.00
C MET A 202 -20.17 -21.30 -8.48
N ASN A 203 -19.29 -21.62 -9.42
CA ASN A 203 -18.50 -20.62 -10.11
C ASN A 203 -19.40 -19.72 -11.00
N GLU A 204 -19.42 -18.42 -10.72
CA GLU A 204 -20.06 -17.35 -11.50
C GLU A 204 -21.54 -17.60 -11.87
N PRO A 205 -22.44 -17.82 -10.89
CA PRO A 205 -23.85 -18.11 -11.17
C PRO A 205 -24.50 -16.97 -11.96
N ARG A 206 -25.23 -17.31 -13.03
CA ARG A 206 -26.07 -16.39 -13.78
C ARG A 206 -27.45 -17.00 -14.05
N CYS A 207 -28.48 -16.16 -14.08
CA CYS A 207 -29.87 -16.53 -14.35
C CYS A 207 -30.46 -15.53 -15.37
N GLN A 208 -30.82 -16.00 -16.55
CA GLN A 208 -31.35 -15.18 -17.64
C GLN A 208 -32.89 -15.12 -17.65
N THR A 209 -33.53 -16.08 -17.00
CA THR A 209 -34.99 -16.16 -16.85
C THR A 209 -35.55 -15.30 -15.72
N ASP A 210 -34.70 -14.87 -14.77
CA ASP A 210 -35.07 -13.97 -13.67
C ASP A 210 -33.93 -13.00 -13.30
N TYR A 211 -34.02 -11.77 -13.83
CA TYR A 211 -33.05 -10.71 -13.54
C TYR A 211 -33.19 -10.07 -12.14
N SER A 212 -34.24 -10.40 -11.37
CA SER A 212 -34.44 -9.81 -10.05
C SER A 212 -33.46 -10.34 -9.00
N GLY A 213 -32.83 -11.49 -9.26
CA GLY A 213 -31.97 -12.21 -8.32
C GLY A 213 -32.73 -13.14 -7.36
N ARG A 214 -34.07 -13.13 -7.37
CA ARG A 214 -34.88 -13.94 -6.44
C ARG A 214 -34.75 -15.44 -6.67
N THR A 215 -34.72 -15.88 -7.92
CA THR A 215 -34.57 -17.30 -8.28
C THR A 215 -33.25 -17.86 -7.74
N VAL A 216 -32.13 -17.16 -8.00
CA VAL A 216 -30.82 -17.54 -7.46
C VAL A 216 -30.83 -17.46 -5.93
N ASN A 217 -31.46 -16.45 -5.33
CA ASN A 217 -31.54 -16.33 -3.87
C ASN A 217 -32.25 -17.52 -3.21
N GLY A 218 -33.38 -17.96 -3.76
CA GLY A 218 -34.11 -19.13 -3.27
C GLY A 218 -33.28 -20.41 -3.37
N TRP A 219 -32.55 -20.58 -4.48
CA TRP A 219 -31.62 -21.69 -4.66
C TRP A 219 -30.46 -21.64 -3.66
N VAL A 220 -29.85 -20.46 -3.44
CA VAL A 220 -28.76 -20.27 -2.45
C VAL A 220 -29.25 -20.63 -1.04
N GLN A 221 -30.44 -20.19 -0.64
CA GLN A 221 -31.02 -20.56 0.66
C GLN A 221 -31.13 -22.07 0.84
N GLU A 222 -31.64 -22.77 -0.18
CA GLU A 222 -31.82 -24.22 -0.14
C GLU A 222 -30.47 -24.97 -0.12
N MET A 223 -29.53 -24.59 -0.99
CA MET A 223 -28.26 -25.29 -1.14
C MET A 223 -27.27 -24.98 -0.03
N ALA A 224 -27.22 -23.73 0.45
CA ALA A 224 -26.39 -23.37 1.60
C ALA A 224 -26.86 -24.09 2.87
N GLY A 225 -28.18 -24.15 3.09
CA GLY A 225 -28.78 -24.96 4.16
C GLY A 225 -28.39 -26.44 4.06
N PHE A 226 -28.38 -27.00 2.85
CA PHE A 226 -27.96 -28.38 2.63
C PHE A 226 -26.48 -28.62 2.92
N VAL A 227 -25.57 -27.77 2.41
CA VAL A 227 -24.13 -27.86 2.70
C VAL A 227 -23.89 -27.79 4.21
N LYS A 228 -24.49 -26.80 4.89
CA LYS A 228 -24.36 -26.63 6.34
C LYS A 228 -25.02 -27.74 7.18
N SER A 229 -25.89 -28.56 6.58
CA SER A 229 -26.39 -29.78 7.22
C SER A 229 -25.37 -30.92 7.21
N LEU A 230 -24.47 -30.93 6.22
CA LEU A 230 -23.39 -31.92 6.07
C LEU A 230 -22.10 -31.50 6.76
N ASP A 231 -21.81 -30.19 6.76
CA ASP A 231 -20.57 -29.59 7.25
C ASP A 231 -20.81 -28.20 7.86
N ARG A 232 -20.59 -28.08 9.17
CA ARG A 232 -20.68 -26.82 9.93
C ARG A 232 -19.32 -26.23 10.30
N ARG A 233 -18.23 -26.86 9.85
CA ARG A 233 -16.86 -26.54 10.26
C ARG A 233 -16.16 -25.64 9.24
N HIS A 234 -16.39 -25.90 7.95
CA HIS A 234 -15.88 -25.05 6.87
C HIS A 234 -16.74 -23.81 6.63
N LEU A 235 -16.08 -22.78 6.09
CA LEU A 235 -16.75 -21.63 5.54
C LEU A 235 -17.50 -22.01 4.25
N LEU A 236 -18.51 -21.23 3.90
CA LEU A 236 -19.28 -21.36 2.68
C LEU A 236 -19.47 -19.99 2.05
N GLU A 237 -19.20 -19.90 0.76
CA GLU A 237 -19.59 -18.76 -0.07
C GLU A 237 -20.27 -19.23 -1.36
N ILE A 238 -20.72 -18.28 -2.18
CA ILE A 238 -21.64 -18.55 -3.29
C ILE A 238 -20.88 -18.80 -4.60
N GLY A 239 -19.80 -18.06 -4.84
CA GLY A 239 -19.00 -17.99 -6.07
C GLY A 239 -19.42 -16.84 -6.99
N MET A 240 -19.95 -15.75 -6.41
CA MET A 240 -20.52 -14.64 -7.18
C MET A 240 -19.45 -13.72 -7.77
N GLU A 241 -19.70 -13.28 -9.00
CA GLU A 241 -18.93 -12.21 -9.62
C GLU A 241 -19.15 -10.86 -8.91
N GLY A 242 -20.32 -10.65 -8.30
CA GLY A 242 -20.64 -9.46 -7.48
C GLY A 242 -21.77 -8.57 -8.01
N PHE A 243 -22.46 -8.93 -9.09
CA PHE A 243 -23.49 -8.04 -9.67
C PHE A 243 -24.60 -7.68 -8.66
N TYR A 244 -24.94 -6.39 -8.59
CA TYR A 244 -26.06 -5.89 -7.81
C TYR A 244 -27.39 -6.13 -8.53
N GLY A 245 -28.41 -6.53 -7.75
CA GLY A 245 -29.77 -6.79 -8.24
C GLY A 245 -30.81 -5.82 -7.69
N ASP A 246 -32.06 -6.26 -7.61
CA ASP A 246 -33.22 -5.40 -7.29
C ASP A 246 -33.27 -4.94 -5.83
N THR A 247 -32.57 -5.59 -4.90
CA THR A 247 -32.61 -5.20 -3.47
C THR A 247 -31.99 -3.82 -3.24
N MET A 248 -31.05 -3.41 -4.09
CA MET A 248 -30.48 -2.06 -4.07
C MET A 248 -30.40 -1.48 -5.49
N PRO A 249 -31.53 -0.97 -6.03
CA PRO A 249 -31.60 -0.50 -7.41
C PRO A 249 -30.55 0.56 -7.75
N GLN A 250 -30.26 1.46 -6.80
CA GLN A 250 -29.22 2.48 -6.92
C GLN A 250 -27.80 1.90 -7.07
N ARG A 251 -27.53 0.69 -6.57
CA ARG A 251 -26.23 0.03 -6.71
C ARG A 251 -26.05 -0.63 -8.07
N LYS A 252 -27.12 -0.83 -8.85
CA LYS A 252 -27.01 -1.38 -10.21
C LYS A 252 -26.15 -0.52 -11.15
N GLN A 253 -26.03 0.79 -10.89
CA GLN A 253 -25.14 1.67 -11.65
C GLN A 253 -23.64 1.35 -11.46
N VAL A 254 -23.30 0.53 -10.45
CA VAL A 254 -21.94 0.02 -10.21
C VAL A 254 -21.63 -1.17 -11.13
N ASN A 255 -22.64 -1.88 -11.64
CA ASN A 255 -22.46 -2.97 -12.60
C ASN A 255 -21.87 -2.45 -13.93
N PRO A 256 -21.20 -3.30 -14.73
CA PRO A 256 -20.60 -2.91 -16.02
C PRO A 256 -21.60 -2.56 -17.14
N GLY A 257 -22.86 -2.22 -16.80
CA GLY A 257 -23.89 -1.81 -17.75
C GLY A 257 -24.90 -2.90 -18.14
N TYR A 258 -24.80 -4.11 -17.57
CA TYR A 258 -25.73 -5.20 -17.79
C TYR A 258 -26.05 -5.96 -16.50
N GLN A 259 -27.04 -6.85 -16.56
CA GLN A 259 -27.50 -7.67 -15.44
C GLN A 259 -27.32 -9.15 -15.76
N VAL A 260 -27.15 -9.96 -14.71
CA VAL A 260 -26.90 -11.40 -14.84
C VAL A 260 -27.83 -12.27 -13.99
N GLY A 261 -28.84 -11.68 -13.36
CA GLY A 261 -29.84 -12.38 -12.53
C GLY A 261 -29.34 -12.86 -11.19
N THR A 262 -28.28 -12.24 -10.68
CA THR A 262 -27.87 -12.33 -9.28
C THR A 262 -28.06 -10.99 -8.57
N ASP A 263 -28.03 -11.03 -7.24
CA ASP A 263 -28.14 -9.86 -6.39
C ASP A 263 -27.20 -9.97 -5.19
N PHE A 264 -26.03 -9.31 -5.31
CA PHE A 264 -24.96 -9.35 -4.32
C PHE A 264 -25.43 -9.17 -2.88
N ILE A 265 -26.40 -8.28 -2.63
CA ILE A 265 -26.86 -7.99 -1.27
C ILE A 265 -27.72 -9.14 -0.73
N SER A 266 -28.83 -9.46 -1.41
CA SER A 266 -29.78 -10.43 -0.88
C SER A 266 -29.20 -11.85 -0.84
N ASN A 267 -28.43 -12.24 -1.87
CA ASN A 267 -27.78 -13.54 -1.94
C ASN A 267 -26.78 -13.73 -0.79
N ASN A 268 -25.96 -12.72 -0.50
CA ASN A 268 -24.99 -12.80 0.59
C ASN A 268 -25.58 -12.50 1.98
N LEU A 269 -26.85 -12.09 2.10
CA LEU A 269 -27.55 -12.00 3.40
C LEU A 269 -28.08 -13.34 3.89
N VAL A 270 -28.08 -14.38 3.05
CA VAL A 270 -28.40 -15.76 3.47
C VAL A 270 -27.50 -16.16 4.64
N ARG A 271 -28.12 -16.64 5.74
CA ARG A 271 -27.44 -16.83 7.03
C ARG A 271 -26.29 -17.84 6.94
N GLU A 272 -26.46 -18.87 6.13
CA GLU A 272 -25.52 -19.97 5.95
C GLU A 272 -24.29 -19.60 5.11
N ILE A 273 -24.29 -18.44 4.45
CA ILE A 273 -23.14 -17.89 3.72
C ILE A 273 -22.24 -17.13 4.72
N ASP A 274 -20.95 -17.45 4.78
CA ASP A 274 -20.05 -16.89 5.79
C ASP A 274 -19.29 -15.65 5.32
N PHE A 275 -19.01 -15.55 4.02
CA PHE A 275 -18.30 -14.42 3.42
C PHE A 275 -18.76 -14.18 1.98
N ALA A 276 -18.51 -12.98 1.48
CA ALA A 276 -18.86 -12.58 0.13
C ALA A 276 -17.63 -12.60 -0.80
N THR A 277 -17.89 -12.83 -2.07
CA THR A 277 -16.90 -12.82 -3.15
C THR A 277 -17.30 -11.80 -4.21
N ILE A 278 -16.29 -11.22 -4.85
CA ILE A 278 -16.41 -10.50 -6.11
C ILE A 278 -15.34 -10.99 -7.08
N HIS A 279 -15.65 -10.97 -8.36
CA HIS A 279 -14.70 -11.14 -9.46
C HIS A 279 -14.52 -9.79 -10.14
N ALA A 280 -13.46 -9.63 -10.94
CA ALA A 280 -13.30 -8.45 -11.77
C ALA A 280 -12.47 -8.74 -13.02
N TYR A 281 -13.13 -8.58 -14.17
CA TYR A 281 -12.49 -8.65 -15.50
C TYR A 281 -12.83 -7.40 -16.32
N PRO A 282 -12.29 -6.21 -15.97
CA PRO A 282 -12.63 -4.97 -16.67
C PRO A 282 -12.26 -4.98 -18.16
N ASP A 283 -11.22 -5.73 -18.54
CA ASP A 283 -10.80 -5.96 -19.92
C ASP A 283 -11.89 -6.66 -20.76
N ILE A 284 -12.60 -7.62 -20.16
CA ILE A 284 -13.73 -8.32 -20.78
C ILE A 284 -15.02 -7.49 -20.66
N TRP A 285 -15.36 -7.06 -19.44
CA TRP A 285 -16.66 -6.45 -19.14
C TRP A 285 -16.82 -5.06 -19.73
N LEU A 286 -15.72 -4.33 -19.91
CA LEU A 286 -15.67 -3.00 -20.50
C LEU A 286 -14.80 -3.01 -21.76
N SER A 287 -14.96 -4.04 -22.59
CA SER A 287 -14.25 -4.15 -23.86
C SER A 287 -14.42 -2.88 -24.71
N GLY A 288 -13.31 -2.38 -25.26
CA GLY A 288 -13.26 -1.14 -26.03
C GLY A 288 -13.18 0.15 -25.19
N LYS A 289 -13.20 0.07 -23.86
CA LYS A 289 -12.92 1.22 -22.98
C LYS A 289 -11.42 1.43 -22.77
N SER A 290 -11.04 2.67 -22.47
CA SER A 290 -9.64 2.99 -22.14
C SER A 290 -9.21 2.35 -20.81
N GLU A 291 -7.91 2.14 -20.64
CA GLU A 291 -7.35 1.60 -19.39
C GLU A 291 -7.75 2.44 -18.16
N ASN A 292 -7.76 3.77 -18.30
CA ASN A 292 -8.20 4.68 -17.23
C ASN A 292 -9.68 4.46 -16.85
N GLU A 293 -10.56 4.20 -17.82
CA GLU A 293 -11.97 3.89 -17.56
C GLU A 293 -12.12 2.52 -16.88
N GLN A 294 -11.35 1.52 -17.31
CA GLN A 294 -11.32 0.17 -16.72
C GLN A 294 -10.81 0.21 -15.27
N MET A 295 -9.75 0.96 -15.00
CA MET A 295 -9.20 1.16 -13.65
C MET A 295 -10.16 1.94 -12.77
N GLY A 296 -10.78 3.02 -13.29
CA GLY A 296 -11.80 3.76 -12.57
C GLY A 296 -13.03 2.90 -12.24
N PHE A 297 -13.40 1.96 -13.12
CA PHE A 297 -14.42 0.96 -12.82
C PHE A 297 -13.97 0.03 -11.69
N MET A 298 -12.76 -0.54 -11.77
CA MET A 298 -12.22 -1.44 -10.74
C MET A 298 -12.24 -0.81 -9.34
N GLU A 299 -11.80 0.45 -9.22
CA GLU A 299 -11.83 1.20 -7.95
C GLU A 299 -13.25 1.37 -7.42
N ARG A 300 -14.20 1.78 -8.27
CA ARG A 300 -15.62 1.91 -7.89
C ARG A 300 -16.23 0.55 -7.52
N TRP A 301 -15.92 -0.49 -8.28
CA TRP A 301 -16.37 -1.85 -8.05
C TRP A 301 -15.92 -2.34 -6.68
N MET A 302 -14.62 -2.30 -6.40
CA MET A 302 -14.06 -2.76 -5.12
C MET A 302 -14.55 -1.95 -3.93
N SER A 303 -14.56 -0.61 -4.04
CA SER A 303 -14.95 0.27 -2.92
C SER A 303 -16.43 0.13 -2.51
N ASN A 304 -17.34 0.00 -3.47
CA ASN A 304 -18.77 -0.19 -3.19
C ASN A 304 -19.02 -1.54 -2.52
N HIS A 305 -18.46 -2.62 -3.06
CA HIS A 305 -18.59 -3.95 -2.47
C HIS A 305 -17.96 -4.05 -1.09
N TRP A 306 -16.79 -3.43 -0.89
CA TRP A 306 -16.15 -3.38 0.42
C TRP A 306 -17.02 -2.66 1.45
N SER A 307 -17.58 -1.51 1.08
CA SER A 307 -18.50 -0.76 1.93
C SER A 307 -19.72 -1.60 2.30
N ASP A 308 -20.35 -2.23 1.31
CA ASP A 308 -21.60 -2.98 1.51
C ASP A 308 -21.36 -4.28 2.29
N ALA A 309 -20.25 -4.97 2.04
CA ALA A 309 -19.85 -6.14 2.81
C ALA A 309 -19.63 -5.81 4.29
N ARG A 310 -19.01 -4.66 4.58
CA ARG A 310 -18.75 -4.23 5.97
C ARG A 310 -20.00 -3.70 6.67
N THR A 311 -20.81 -2.90 5.99
CA THR A 311 -21.89 -2.13 6.63
C THR A 311 -23.24 -2.84 6.57
N ILE A 312 -23.53 -3.54 5.48
CA ILE A 312 -24.81 -4.23 5.26
C ILE A 312 -24.65 -5.71 5.60
N LEU A 313 -23.72 -6.41 4.93
CA LEU A 313 -23.58 -7.86 5.10
C LEU A 313 -22.97 -8.22 6.46
N LYS A 314 -22.06 -7.37 6.97
CA LYS A 314 -21.22 -7.62 8.16
C LYS A 314 -20.43 -8.93 8.04
N LYS A 315 -19.99 -9.23 6.81
CA LYS A 315 -19.25 -10.44 6.44
C LYS A 315 -17.94 -10.06 5.77
N PRO A 316 -16.90 -10.91 5.83
CA PRO A 316 -15.67 -10.66 5.08
C PRO A 316 -15.95 -10.59 3.57
N LEU A 317 -15.11 -9.86 2.85
CA LEU A 317 -15.11 -9.78 1.40
C LEU A 317 -13.72 -10.15 0.87
N ILE A 318 -13.70 -10.97 -0.18
CA ILE A 318 -12.50 -11.24 -0.97
C ILE A 318 -12.75 -10.93 -2.45
N ILE A 319 -11.68 -10.56 -3.16
CA ILE A 319 -11.68 -10.61 -4.63
C ILE A 319 -11.21 -12.00 -5.06
N ALA A 320 -12.15 -12.84 -5.47
CA ALA A 320 -11.91 -14.26 -5.73
C ALA A 320 -11.36 -14.54 -7.13
N GLU A 321 -11.52 -13.60 -8.06
CA GLU A 321 -10.88 -13.61 -9.37
C GLU A 321 -10.57 -12.20 -9.85
N PHE A 322 -9.36 -12.02 -10.37
CA PHE A 322 -8.95 -10.85 -11.14
C PHE A 322 -7.68 -11.18 -11.91
N GLY A 323 -7.48 -10.53 -13.06
CA GLY A 323 -6.28 -10.74 -13.88
C GLY A 323 -6.19 -9.76 -15.04
N LYS A 324 -5.11 -9.86 -15.82
CA LYS A 324 -4.91 -9.10 -17.05
C LYS A 324 -4.44 -10.02 -18.18
N SER A 325 -5.22 -10.08 -19.25
CA SER A 325 -4.99 -11.02 -20.35
C SER A 325 -3.82 -10.60 -21.24
N SER A 326 -2.97 -11.57 -21.61
CA SER A 326 -1.94 -11.41 -22.64
C SER A 326 -2.52 -11.29 -24.06
N LYS A 327 -3.82 -11.60 -24.22
CA LYS A 327 -4.54 -11.50 -25.49
C LYS A 327 -5.09 -10.08 -25.76
N ASP A 328 -4.99 -9.17 -24.79
CA ASP A 328 -5.46 -7.80 -24.94
C ASP A 328 -4.60 -7.02 -25.96
N PRO A 329 -5.20 -6.20 -26.84
CA PRO A 329 -4.45 -5.34 -27.76
C PRO A 329 -3.53 -4.38 -26.98
N GLY A 330 -2.23 -4.41 -27.29
CA GLY A 330 -1.23 -3.56 -26.61
C GLY A 330 -0.64 -4.14 -25.32
N PHE A 331 -1.00 -5.38 -24.97
CA PHE A 331 -0.53 -6.04 -23.76
C PHE A 331 0.99 -5.93 -23.57
N ASN A 332 1.37 -5.56 -22.37
CA ASN A 332 2.74 -5.73 -21.89
C ASN A 332 2.76 -6.14 -20.41
N LEU A 333 3.88 -6.74 -19.99
CA LEU A 333 4.05 -7.23 -18.61
C LEU A 333 3.86 -6.14 -17.54
N ASN A 334 4.07 -4.85 -17.85
CA ASN A 334 3.86 -3.79 -16.86
C ASN A 334 2.37 -3.59 -16.52
N GLU A 335 1.46 -3.82 -17.48
CA GLU A 335 0.01 -3.72 -17.26
C GLU A 335 -0.47 -4.84 -16.34
N ARG A 336 0.05 -6.06 -16.57
CA ARG A 336 -0.17 -7.20 -15.66
C ARG A 336 0.39 -6.93 -14.27
N ASP A 337 1.58 -6.36 -14.20
CA ASP A 337 2.23 -5.99 -12.93
C ASP A 337 1.47 -4.87 -12.20
N LEU A 338 0.79 -3.97 -12.92
CA LEU A 338 -0.09 -2.95 -12.33
C LEU A 338 -1.37 -3.58 -11.77
N PHE A 339 -2.03 -4.46 -12.53
CA PHE A 339 -3.22 -5.18 -12.10
C PHE A 339 -2.93 -6.13 -10.92
N ALA A 340 -1.77 -6.77 -10.88
CA ALA A 340 -1.36 -7.60 -9.75
C ALA A 340 -1.18 -6.79 -8.45
N ARG A 341 -0.92 -5.48 -8.53
CA ARG A 341 -0.82 -4.57 -7.37
C ARG A 341 -2.18 -4.08 -6.87
N THR A 342 -3.19 -4.03 -7.73
CA THR A 342 -4.50 -3.44 -7.42
C THR A 342 -5.42 -4.36 -6.61
N GLY A 343 -5.05 -5.65 -6.45
CA GLY A 343 -5.75 -6.62 -5.60
C GLY A 343 -5.95 -6.22 -4.13
N GLY A 344 -5.24 -5.19 -3.64
CA GLY A 344 -5.60 -4.42 -2.43
C GLY A 344 -5.50 -5.16 -1.08
N THR A 345 -5.82 -4.43 0.01
CA THR A 345 -5.78 -4.87 1.43
C THR A 345 -7.16 -5.36 1.94
N MET A 346 -8.00 -5.90 1.06
CA MET A 346 -9.24 -6.58 1.46
C MET A 346 -8.93 -7.84 2.29
N SER A 347 -9.94 -8.53 2.83
CA SER A 347 -9.68 -9.70 3.69
C SER A 347 -8.93 -10.84 2.97
N GLY A 348 -8.95 -10.85 1.63
CA GLY A 348 -8.01 -11.58 0.79
C GLY A 348 -8.21 -11.31 -0.71
N SER A 349 -7.25 -11.74 -1.52
CA SER A 349 -7.25 -11.61 -2.99
C SER A 349 -6.74 -12.87 -3.67
N LEU A 350 -7.34 -13.28 -4.79
CA LEU A 350 -6.97 -14.47 -5.56
C LEU A 350 -6.76 -14.11 -7.04
N ILE A 351 -5.51 -14.17 -7.51
CA ILE A 351 -5.20 -13.85 -8.91
C ILE A 351 -5.62 -15.00 -9.84
N TRP A 352 -6.25 -14.67 -10.96
CA TRP A 352 -6.49 -15.58 -12.08
C TRP A 352 -5.36 -15.40 -13.11
N GLN A 353 -4.50 -16.39 -13.36
CA GLN A 353 -4.39 -17.71 -12.70
C GLN A 353 -2.95 -18.22 -12.69
N LEU A 354 -2.61 -19.15 -11.79
CA LEU A 354 -1.28 -19.80 -11.80
C LEU A 354 -1.28 -21.09 -12.62
N MET A 355 -0.19 -21.31 -13.34
CA MET A 355 0.07 -22.54 -14.10
C MET A 355 1.49 -23.06 -13.88
N ALA A 356 1.68 -24.37 -14.10
CA ALA A 356 3.00 -24.98 -14.15
C ALA A 356 3.64 -24.78 -15.54
N ARG A 357 4.95 -25.03 -15.65
CA ARG A 357 5.62 -25.04 -16.95
C ARG A 357 5.08 -26.16 -17.87
N GLY A 358 5.04 -25.89 -19.17
CA GLY A 358 4.62 -26.85 -20.19
C GLY A 358 3.12 -27.19 -20.11
N MET A 359 2.29 -26.19 -19.79
CA MET A 359 0.84 -26.28 -19.76
C MET A 359 0.19 -25.39 -20.83
N ASP A 360 0.88 -25.16 -21.95
CA ASP A 360 0.47 -24.20 -22.99
C ASP A 360 -0.93 -24.45 -23.55
N SER A 361 -1.39 -25.71 -23.55
CA SER A 361 -2.75 -26.08 -23.96
C SER A 361 -3.87 -25.59 -23.03
N TYR A 362 -3.53 -25.15 -21.82
CA TYR A 362 -4.47 -24.58 -20.84
C TYR A 362 -4.50 -23.04 -20.87
N HIS A 363 -3.60 -22.39 -21.61
CA HIS A 363 -3.46 -20.93 -21.61
C HIS A 363 -4.72 -20.23 -22.14
N ASP A 364 -5.35 -19.42 -21.28
CA ASP A 364 -6.52 -18.61 -21.61
C ASP A 364 -6.17 -17.14 -21.84
N GLY A 365 -4.90 -16.75 -21.65
CA GLY A 365 -4.38 -15.39 -21.72
C GLY A 365 -4.03 -14.83 -20.34
N TYR A 366 -4.60 -15.37 -19.26
CA TYR A 366 -4.38 -14.88 -17.90
C TYR A 366 -3.33 -15.68 -17.12
N GLU A 367 -2.78 -16.72 -17.72
CA GLU A 367 -1.79 -17.57 -17.08
C GLU A 367 -0.56 -16.80 -16.58
N ILE A 368 -0.14 -17.15 -15.37
CA ILE A 368 1.10 -16.72 -14.75
C ILE A 368 1.86 -17.99 -14.35
N VAL A 369 2.93 -18.27 -15.07
CA VAL A 369 3.93 -19.26 -14.66
C VAL A 369 4.98 -18.53 -13.83
N LEU A 370 4.95 -18.70 -12.50
CA LEU A 370 5.77 -17.89 -11.57
C LEU A 370 7.26 -17.94 -11.92
N ALA A 371 7.79 -19.13 -12.23
CA ALA A 371 9.18 -19.29 -12.62
C ALA A 371 9.58 -18.56 -13.93
N GLN A 372 8.63 -18.29 -14.82
CA GLN A 372 8.87 -17.59 -16.09
C GLN A 372 8.54 -16.09 -16.01
N ASN A 373 7.86 -15.65 -14.94
CA ASN A 373 7.40 -14.27 -14.76
C ASN A 373 7.96 -13.67 -13.45
N PRO A 374 9.29 -13.48 -13.33
CA PRO A 374 9.93 -13.09 -12.08
C PRO A 374 9.50 -11.70 -11.57
N SER A 375 9.10 -10.78 -12.47
CA SER A 375 8.59 -9.45 -12.07
C SER A 375 7.25 -9.58 -11.33
N THR A 376 6.29 -10.27 -11.95
CA THR A 376 4.96 -10.54 -11.40
C THR A 376 5.06 -11.40 -10.13
N ALA A 377 5.92 -12.42 -10.13
CA ALA A 377 6.19 -13.25 -8.96
C ALA A 377 6.75 -12.41 -7.78
N GLY A 378 7.64 -11.45 -8.07
CA GLY A 378 8.16 -10.51 -7.08
C GLY A 378 7.07 -9.59 -6.51
N ILE A 379 6.10 -9.15 -7.32
CA ILE A 379 4.96 -8.35 -6.86
C ILE A 379 4.06 -9.18 -5.95
N ILE A 380 3.68 -10.36 -6.40
CA ILE A 380 2.86 -11.31 -5.64
C ILE A 380 3.52 -11.61 -4.29
N SER A 381 4.82 -11.90 -4.29
CA SER A 381 5.56 -12.19 -3.06
C SER A 381 5.55 -11.01 -2.08
N ARG A 382 5.80 -9.79 -2.55
CA ARG A 382 5.75 -8.60 -1.69
C ARG A 382 4.36 -8.38 -1.08
N GLN A 383 3.30 -8.54 -1.88
CA GLN A 383 1.92 -8.41 -1.39
C GLN A 383 1.61 -9.46 -0.33
N SER A 384 2.01 -10.71 -0.55
CA SER A 384 1.85 -11.79 0.41
C SER A 384 2.53 -11.48 1.76
N HIS A 385 3.76 -10.95 1.73
CA HIS A 385 4.49 -10.55 2.94
C HIS A 385 3.80 -9.38 3.67
N ALA A 386 3.27 -8.40 2.93
CA ALA A 386 2.52 -7.30 3.51
C ALA A 386 1.24 -7.76 4.22
N MET A 387 0.45 -8.65 3.58
CA MET A 387 -0.78 -9.21 4.14
C MET A 387 -0.53 -10.06 5.39
N ASN A 388 0.55 -10.85 5.39
CA ASN A 388 0.94 -11.63 6.55
C ASN A 388 1.38 -10.72 7.72
N SER A 389 2.17 -9.69 7.42
CA SER A 389 2.60 -8.71 8.43
C SER A 389 1.41 -7.96 9.04
N LEU A 390 0.44 -7.56 8.21
CA LEU A 390 -0.78 -6.89 8.65
C LEU A 390 -1.63 -7.79 9.55
N SER A 391 -1.76 -9.09 9.23
CA SER A 391 -2.47 -10.08 10.07
C SER A 391 -1.87 -10.17 11.48
N HIS A 392 -0.53 -10.15 11.58
CA HIS A 392 0.17 -10.17 12.86
C HIS A 392 0.01 -8.87 13.66
N LEU A 393 0.05 -7.71 12.99
CA LEU A 393 -0.13 -6.40 13.64
C LEU A 393 -1.53 -6.24 14.24
N VAL A 394 -2.58 -6.65 13.52
CA VAL A 394 -3.96 -6.61 14.03
C VAL A 394 -4.17 -7.59 15.20
N SER A 395 -3.38 -8.66 15.28
CA SER A 395 -3.41 -9.61 16.40
C SER A 395 -2.85 -9.04 17.71
N ASN A 396 -1.88 -8.11 17.65
CA ASN A 396 -1.10 -7.63 18.79
C ASN A 396 -1.50 -6.21 19.27
N GLY A 397 -2.58 -5.64 18.74
CA GLY A 397 -3.06 -4.29 19.13
C GLY A 397 -3.78 -4.26 20.49
N PRO A 398 -4.01 -3.06 21.07
CA PRO A 398 -4.53 -2.88 22.44
C PRO A 398 -5.92 -3.49 22.73
N HIS A 399 -6.65 -3.92 21.71
CA HIS A 399 -7.96 -4.58 21.86
C HIS A 399 -7.89 -6.08 22.21
N ALA A 400 -6.70 -6.69 22.27
CA ALA A 400 -6.54 -8.08 22.72
C ALA A 400 -6.42 -8.23 24.26
N ALA A 401 -6.24 -7.13 25.00
CA ALA A 401 -5.95 -7.17 26.45
C ALA A 401 -7.20 -7.10 27.37
N HIS A 402 -8.40 -7.24 26.84
CA HIS A 402 -9.60 -7.44 27.64
C HIS A 402 -10.25 -8.75 27.22
N VAL A 403 -9.88 -9.83 27.93
CA VAL A 403 -10.70 -10.99 28.32
C VAL A 403 -9.72 -12.11 28.70
N GLN A 404 -9.29 -12.11 29.96
CA GLN A 404 -9.05 -13.31 30.75
C GLN A 404 -8.91 -12.88 32.21
N GLY A 405 -10.03 -12.81 32.91
CA GLY A 405 -10.03 -12.80 34.36
C GLY A 405 -10.00 -14.23 34.87
N VAL A 406 -8.95 -14.62 35.60
CA VAL A 406 -9.05 -15.56 36.72
C VAL A 406 -8.06 -15.14 37.81
N THR A 407 -8.61 -15.11 39.02
CA THR A 407 -8.15 -14.82 40.38
C THR A 407 -6.79 -15.37 40.85
N MET A 408 -6.09 -14.47 41.58
CA MET A 408 -5.26 -14.63 42.81
C MET A 408 -4.51 -15.93 43.09
N ARG A 409 -3.20 -15.78 43.39
CA ARG A 409 -2.67 -16.09 44.73
C ARG A 409 -1.36 -15.35 45.03
N THR A 410 -1.31 -14.84 46.27
CA THR A 410 -0.25 -14.06 46.91
C THR A 410 0.89 -14.92 47.45
N ARG A 411 2.12 -14.38 47.39
CA ARG A 411 3.31 -14.57 48.26
C ARG A 411 4.47 -13.89 47.50
N GLY A 412 5.27 -12.96 48.01
CA GLY A 412 5.70 -12.69 49.37
C GLY A 412 7.24 -12.76 49.40
N HIS A 413 7.88 -11.60 49.59
CA HIS A 413 9.22 -11.37 50.17
C HIS A 413 10.46 -11.11 49.28
N HIS A 414 10.99 -9.90 49.54
CA HIS A 414 12.35 -9.48 49.89
C HIS A 414 13.41 -9.13 48.82
N HIS A 415 13.83 -7.86 48.94
CA HIS A 415 15.07 -7.23 48.49
C HIS A 415 16.34 -7.96 48.95
N HIS A 416 17.38 -7.94 48.10
CA HIS A 416 18.69 -7.39 48.51
C HIS A 416 19.59 -7.00 47.32
N HIS A 417 20.25 -5.85 47.49
CA HIS A 417 21.40 -5.33 46.74
C HIS A 417 22.66 -6.20 46.90
N ARG A 418 23.51 -6.26 45.85
CA ARG A 418 24.94 -5.86 45.95
C ARG A 418 25.67 -5.80 44.60
N GLN A 419 26.62 -4.85 44.55
CA GLN A 419 27.50 -4.45 43.45
C GLN A 419 28.79 -5.30 43.31
N ALA A 420 29.31 -5.31 42.07
CA ALA A 420 30.71 -5.16 41.62
C ALA A 420 31.80 -6.18 42.00
N ARG A 421 32.50 -6.74 40.98
CA ARG A 421 33.80 -6.23 40.48
C ARG A 421 34.35 -7.06 39.29
N LYS A 422 35.16 -6.36 38.49
CA LYS A 422 35.89 -6.77 37.28
C LYS A 422 37.06 -7.73 37.58
N SER A 423 37.40 -8.59 36.62
CA SER A 423 38.80 -8.84 36.20
C SER A 423 38.82 -9.59 34.86
N ASN A 424 39.49 -9.00 33.87
CA ASN A 424 39.83 -9.57 32.58
C ASN A 424 41.31 -9.98 32.63
N PRO A 425 41.76 -10.99 31.86
CA PRO A 425 42.87 -10.69 30.98
C PRO A 425 42.68 -11.25 29.57
N LEU A 426 42.83 -10.32 28.63
CA LEU A 426 43.10 -10.53 27.21
C LEU A 426 44.46 -11.23 27.05
N LEU A 427 44.54 -12.31 26.26
CA LEU A 427 45.65 -12.53 25.32
C LEU A 427 45.39 -13.65 24.29
N THR A 428 44.22 -13.75 23.67
CA THR A 428 44.05 -14.60 22.46
C THR A 428 42.90 -14.18 21.54
N ILE A 429 42.34 -12.98 21.74
CA ILE A 429 41.32 -12.38 20.85
C ILE A 429 41.82 -11.00 20.43
N LEU A 430 42.95 -10.97 19.72
CA LEU A 430 43.46 -9.75 19.08
C LEU A 430 43.93 -9.99 17.63
N ILE A 431 43.82 -11.22 17.11
CA ILE A 431 44.34 -11.55 15.76
C ILE A 431 43.22 -11.94 14.77
N ILE A 432 41.97 -12.13 15.22
CA ILE A 432 40.83 -12.45 14.31
C ILE A 432 39.87 -11.25 14.11
N ILE A 433 39.96 -10.20 14.94
CA ILE A 433 39.16 -8.97 14.76
C ILE A 433 39.84 -7.95 13.82
N ILE A 434 41.13 -8.14 13.48
CA ILE A 434 41.87 -7.25 12.58
C ILE A 434 41.72 -7.64 11.09
N SER A 435 41.19 -8.83 10.77
CA SER A 435 40.97 -9.28 9.38
C SER A 435 39.53 -9.14 8.86
N LEU A 436 38.60 -8.58 9.64
CA LEU A 436 37.26 -8.18 9.18
C LEU A 436 37.05 -6.65 9.17
N ALA A 437 38.12 -5.88 9.44
CA ALA A 437 38.15 -4.42 9.34
C ALA A 437 38.99 -3.91 8.15
N PHE A 438 39.41 -4.80 7.24
CA PHE A 438 40.24 -4.46 6.08
C PHE A 438 39.74 -5.13 4.79
N GLU A 439 38.45 -4.97 4.48
CA GLU A 439 37.96 -5.05 3.09
C GLU A 439 36.79 -4.08 2.81
N ALA A 440 36.71 -3.01 3.59
CA ALA A 440 35.92 -1.82 3.28
C ALA A 440 36.71 -0.55 3.61
N ARG A 441 37.95 -0.47 3.09
CA ARG A 441 38.69 0.78 2.95
C ARG A 441 39.34 0.82 1.58
N ILE A 442 38.51 0.83 0.55
CA ILE A 442 38.83 1.65 -0.61
C ILE A 442 38.43 3.07 -0.23
N SER A 443 39.41 3.95 -0.32
CA SER A 443 39.35 5.36 -0.01
C SER A 443 38.08 6.04 -0.54
N SER A 444 37.22 6.51 0.36
CA SER A 444 36.46 7.73 0.12
C SER A 444 36.69 8.66 1.31
N THR A 445 37.81 9.36 1.27
CA THR A 445 37.89 10.72 1.81
C THR A 445 36.59 11.46 1.51
N SER A 446 36.09 12.22 2.48
CA SER A 446 34.90 13.07 2.40
C SER A 446 34.82 13.83 1.07
N ALA A 447 34.06 13.30 0.12
CA ALA A 447 33.44 14.13 -0.89
C ALA A 447 32.15 14.65 -0.25
N ALA A 448 32.13 15.94 0.08
CA ALA A 448 30.88 16.68 0.22
C ALA A 448 29.96 16.34 -0.96
N ALA A 449 28.63 16.37 -0.79
CA ALA A 449 27.68 16.16 -1.88
C ALA A 449 28.13 16.96 -3.11
N SER A 450 28.77 16.29 -4.08
CA SER A 450 29.48 17.01 -5.12
C SER A 450 28.46 17.32 -6.21
N GLY A 451 27.84 18.50 -6.15
CA GLY A 451 26.90 18.99 -7.15
C GLY A 451 25.59 19.52 -6.56
N PHE A 452 25.05 20.58 -7.17
CA PHE A 452 23.72 21.10 -6.86
C PHE A 452 22.67 20.31 -7.62
N VAL A 453 21.51 20.08 -7.00
CA VAL A 453 20.34 19.55 -7.71
C VAL A 453 19.84 20.64 -8.66
N GLN A 454 19.54 20.25 -9.90
CA GLN A 454 19.12 21.14 -10.98
C GLN A 454 17.88 20.59 -11.68
N THR A 455 17.35 21.33 -12.65
CA THR A 455 16.27 20.86 -13.52
C THR A 455 16.75 20.70 -14.96
N ARG A 456 16.20 19.71 -15.65
CA ARG A 456 16.33 19.53 -17.10
C ARG A 456 14.96 19.25 -17.68
N GLY A 457 14.32 20.29 -18.22
CA GLY A 457 12.91 20.22 -18.62
C GLY A 457 12.04 19.85 -17.42
N THR A 458 11.31 18.74 -17.50
CA THR A 458 10.38 18.30 -16.46
C THR A 458 11.00 17.34 -15.43
N GLN A 459 12.32 17.19 -15.41
CA GLN A 459 13.04 16.29 -14.52
C GLN A 459 14.02 17.04 -13.61
N PHE A 460 14.23 16.53 -12.40
CA PHE A 460 15.36 16.94 -11.58
C PHE A 460 16.60 16.14 -11.99
N THR A 461 17.77 16.77 -11.89
CA THR A 461 19.04 16.11 -12.14
C THR A 461 20.07 16.45 -11.08
N LEU A 462 20.88 15.47 -10.71
CA LEU A 462 22.06 15.64 -9.88
C LEU A 462 23.24 15.05 -10.64
N ASN A 463 24.28 15.85 -10.90
CA ASN A 463 25.44 15.44 -11.70
C ASN A 463 25.05 14.85 -13.07
N ASN A 464 24.11 15.51 -13.76
CA ASN A 464 23.53 15.08 -15.04
C ASN A 464 22.76 13.74 -15.03
N SER A 465 22.64 13.08 -13.87
CA SER A 465 21.78 11.90 -13.70
C SER A 465 20.41 12.33 -13.20
N PRO A 466 19.33 11.60 -13.54
CA PRO A 466 18.01 11.83 -12.93
C PRO A 466 18.12 11.85 -11.40
N PHE A 467 17.37 12.73 -10.76
CA PHE A 467 17.26 12.80 -9.31
C PHE A 467 15.80 12.58 -8.92
N LEU A 468 15.51 11.40 -8.37
CA LEU A 468 14.20 11.02 -7.87
C LEU A 468 14.29 10.75 -6.38
N PHE A 469 13.27 11.17 -5.64
CA PHE A 469 13.34 11.08 -4.19
C PHE A 469 12.02 10.70 -3.54
N ASN A 470 12.16 10.23 -2.30
CA ASN A 470 11.08 10.18 -1.32
C ASN A 470 11.52 11.07 -0.15
N GLY A 471 10.62 11.92 0.34
CA GLY A 471 10.97 12.95 1.32
C GLY A 471 9.97 13.07 2.46
N PHE A 472 10.22 14.04 3.33
CA PHE A 472 9.39 14.34 4.49
C PHE A 472 9.44 15.82 4.89
N ASN A 473 8.46 16.24 5.69
CA ASN A 473 8.44 17.54 6.34
C ASN A 473 8.79 17.41 7.84
N SER A 474 9.54 18.38 8.36
CA SER A 474 9.86 18.50 9.79
C SER A 474 10.14 19.96 10.15
N TYR A 475 9.09 20.79 10.13
CA TYR A 475 9.21 22.24 10.30
C TYR A 475 9.88 22.69 11.62
N TRP A 476 9.82 21.85 12.65
CA TRP A 476 10.21 22.13 14.03
C TRP A 476 11.73 22.07 14.28
N MET A 477 12.53 21.62 13.31
CA MET A 477 13.93 21.23 13.53
C MET A 477 14.79 22.34 14.13
N MET A 478 14.71 23.57 13.61
CA MET A 478 15.47 24.71 14.12
C MET A 478 15.12 25.03 15.58
N ASN A 479 13.81 25.08 15.89
CA ASN A 479 13.33 25.43 17.23
C ASN A 479 13.76 24.40 18.27
N ILE A 480 13.71 23.10 17.92
CA ILE A 480 14.19 22.03 18.79
C ILE A 480 15.71 22.05 18.94
N ALA A 481 16.46 22.30 17.87
CA ALA A 481 17.93 22.38 17.92
C ALA A 481 18.44 23.60 18.72
N ALA A 482 17.62 24.65 18.88
CA ALA A 482 17.95 25.81 19.70
C ALA A 482 18.03 25.47 21.21
N GLN A 483 17.40 24.35 21.61
CA GLN A 483 17.49 23.78 22.95
C GLN A 483 18.57 22.68 22.98
N PRO A 484 19.75 22.92 23.60
CA PRO A 484 20.85 21.95 23.54
C PRO A 484 20.49 20.56 24.06
N SER A 485 19.63 20.47 25.08
CA SER A 485 19.16 19.21 25.65
C SER A 485 18.23 18.43 24.71
N GLN A 486 17.61 19.06 23.72
CA GLN A 486 16.68 18.44 22.77
C GLN A 486 17.28 18.27 21.37
N ARG A 487 18.43 18.92 21.10
CA ARG A 487 19.11 18.93 19.80
C ARG A 487 19.35 17.55 19.20
N TYR A 488 19.58 16.53 20.03
CA TYR A 488 19.77 15.14 19.58
C TYR A 488 18.56 14.57 18.82
N LYS A 489 17.35 15.12 19.01
CA LYS A 489 16.14 14.70 18.28
C LYS A 489 16.25 14.97 16.78
N VAL A 490 16.90 16.07 16.38
CA VAL A 490 17.17 16.38 14.96
C VAL A 490 18.10 15.33 14.36
N SER A 491 19.20 14.99 15.04
CA SER A 491 20.10 13.91 14.62
C SER A 491 19.40 12.56 14.52
N ASN A 492 18.49 12.26 15.46
CA ASN A 492 17.73 11.02 15.43
C ASN A 492 16.80 10.94 14.21
N VAL A 493 16.06 12.02 13.91
CA VAL A 493 15.18 12.04 12.74
C VAL A 493 15.96 11.93 11.44
N PHE A 494 17.07 12.64 11.27
CA PHE A 494 17.89 12.45 10.06
C PHE A 494 18.47 11.04 9.94
N ARG A 495 18.91 10.45 11.06
CA ARG A 495 19.40 9.06 11.08
C ARG A 495 18.31 8.08 10.67
N GLU A 496 17.11 8.21 11.24
CA GLU A 496 15.97 7.32 10.95
C GLU A 496 15.44 7.52 9.54
N ALA A 497 15.32 8.77 9.09
CA ALA A 497 14.89 9.10 7.73
C ALA A 497 15.86 8.54 6.69
N SER A 498 17.17 8.74 6.89
CA SER A 498 18.23 8.18 6.03
C SER A 498 18.20 6.64 6.02
N ALA A 499 17.99 6.00 7.18
CA ALA A 499 17.82 4.55 7.27
C ALA A 499 16.56 4.04 6.53
N SER A 500 15.50 4.85 6.46
CA SER A 500 14.30 4.62 5.65
C SER A 500 14.46 5.06 4.18
N GLY A 501 15.65 5.48 3.75
CA GLY A 501 15.94 5.90 2.39
C GLY A 501 15.29 7.23 1.97
N LEU A 502 14.83 8.05 2.93
CA LEU A 502 14.36 9.39 2.66
C LEU A 502 15.57 10.30 2.37
N THR A 503 15.51 11.04 1.26
CA THR A 503 16.65 11.82 0.76
C THR A 503 16.38 13.31 0.66
N VAL A 504 15.16 13.78 0.91
CA VAL A 504 14.82 15.21 0.95
C VAL A 504 13.97 15.53 2.18
N CYS A 505 14.33 16.60 2.89
CA CYS A 505 13.60 17.15 4.02
C CYS A 505 13.20 18.61 3.73
N ARG A 506 11.93 18.92 3.89
CA ARG A 506 11.41 20.29 3.88
C ARG A 506 11.29 20.81 5.32
N THR A 507 11.89 21.96 5.62
CA THR A 507 11.94 22.57 6.97
C THR A 507 12.01 24.10 6.92
N TRP A 508 11.67 24.78 8.03
CA TRP A 508 11.57 26.24 8.08
C TRP A 508 12.91 26.89 8.42
N ALA A 509 13.25 27.91 7.64
CA ALA A 509 14.33 28.85 7.92
C ALA A 509 13.80 30.17 8.51
N PHE A 510 12.61 30.12 9.12
CA PHE A 510 11.95 31.25 9.78
C PHE A 510 11.38 30.86 11.15
N ASN A 511 11.29 31.86 12.01
CA ASN A 511 10.45 31.92 13.21
C ASN A 511 10.49 33.40 13.64
N ASP A 512 9.42 34.13 13.35
CA ASP A 512 9.40 35.60 13.39
C ASP A 512 8.60 36.10 14.60
N GLY A 513 9.22 36.94 15.43
CA GLY A 513 8.52 37.66 16.52
C GLY A 513 7.71 36.76 17.45
N GLY A 514 8.38 36.05 18.36
CA GLY A 514 7.74 35.11 19.28
C GLY A 514 8.71 34.37 20.19
N ASN A 515 8.27 33.26 20.77
CA ASN A 515 9.12 32.41 21.60
C ASN A 515 10.18 31.70 20.74
N GLN A 516 11.45 31.75 21.15
CA GLN A 516 12.58 31.18 20.42
C GLN A 516 12.66 31.65 18.95
N ALA A 517 12.31 32.91 18.69
CA ALA A 517 12.33 33.50 17.36
C ALA A 517 13.75 33.49 16.75
N LEU A 518 13.84 33.12 15.48
CA LEU A 518 15.03 33.34 14.68
C LEU A 518 15.22 34.84 14.41
N GLN A 519 14.15 35.50 13.95
CA GLN A 519 14.13 36.93 13.70
C GLN A 519 13.26 37.61 14.77
N ILE A 520 13.92 38.32 15.69
CA ILE A 520 13.29 38.93 16.86
C ILE A 520 12.50 40.18 16.44
N SER A 521 13.11 40.98 15.56
CA SER A 521 12.53 42.17 14.92
C SER A 521 13.16 42.31 13.53
N PRO A 522 12.65 43.18 12.63
CA PRO A 522 13.17 43.27 11.26
C PRO A 522 14.69 43.47 11.23
N GLY A 523 15.41 42.51 10.64
CA GLY A 523 16.87 42.55 10.53
C GLY A 523 17.67 42.18 11.79
N VAL A 524 17.01 41.85 12.91
CA VAL A 524 17.65 41.47 14.17
C VAL A 524 17.40 39.99 14.46
N TYR A 525 18.48 39.23 14.65
CA TYR A 525 18.45 37.77 14.73
C TYR A 525 18.94 37.25 16.08
N ASP A 526 18.30 36.20 16.59
CA ASP A 526 18.87 35.40 17.66
C ASP A 526 19.93 34.47 17.08
N GLU A 527 21.19 34.79 17.35
CA GLU A 527 22.34 34.02 16.86
C GLU A 527 22.33 32.56 17.35
N LYS A 528 21.77 32.29 18.54
CA LYS A 528 21.67 30.93 19.09
C LYS A 528 20.67 30.09 18.31
N VAL A 529 19.57 30.70 17.86
CA VAL A 529 18.57 30.05 16.99
C VAL A 529 19.13 29.90 15.57
N PHE A 530 19.89 30.88 15.08
CA PHE A 530 20.57 30.77 13.77
C PHE A 530 21.58 29.61 13.74
N GLN A 531 22.37 29.46 14.80
CA GLN A 531 23.29 28.32 14.97
C GLN A 531 22.54 26.98 15.11
N ALA A 532 21.28 27.00 15.53
CA ALA A 532 20.45 25.81 15.51
C ALA A 532 20.10 25.39 14.07
N LEU A 533 19.80 26.36 13.19
CA LEU A 533 19.64 26.09 11.76
C LEU A 533 20.96 25.62 11.13
N ASP A 534 22.10 26.19 11.54
CA ASP A 534 23.43 25.72 11.09
C ASP A 534 23.62 24.23 11.42
N PHE A 535 23.19 23.82 12.62
CA PHE A 535 23.21 22.42 13.06
C PHE A 535 22.31 21.53 12.19
N VAL A 536 21.09 21.97 11.88
CA VAL A 536 20.17 21.24 10.98
C VAL A 536 20.82 21.00 9.62
N VAL A 537 21.42 22.04 9.02
CA VAL A 537 22.13 21.93 7.73
C VAL A 537 23.32 20.96 7.83
N SER A 538 24.11 21.02 8.91
CA SER A 538 25.25 20.12 9.09
C SER A 538 24.86 18.65 9.31
N GLU A 539 23.74 18.38 9.99
CA GLU A 539 23.26 17.00 10.19
C GLU A 539 22.62 16.47 8.91
N ALA A 540 21.94 17.32 8.14
CA ALA A 540 21.47 16.99 6.81
C ALA A 540 22.63 16.53 5.89
N GLU A 541 23.77 17.23 5.92
CA GLU A 541 24.98 16.82 5.18
C GLU A 541 25.49 15.45 5.62
N LYS A 542 25.60 15.26 6.94
CA LYS A 542 26.10 14.02 7.55
C LYS A 542 25.25 12.80 7.16
N TYR A 543 23.93 12.97 7.06
CA TYR A 543 22.99 11.90 6.72
C TYR A 543 22.58 11.87 5.25
N ARG A 544 23.13 12.78 4.43
CA ARG A 544 22.86 12.93 2.98
C ARG A 544 21.37 13.12 2.67
N VAL A 545 20.72 13.97 3.45
CA VAL A 545 19.34 14.38 3.23
C VAL A 545 19.34 15.82 2.73
N TYR A 546 18.88 16.05 1.51
CA TYR A 546 18.83 17.40 0.94
C TYR A 546 17.74 18.25 1.60
N LEU A 547 17.92 19.56 1.63
CA LEU A 547 17.00 20.49 2.29
C LEU A 547 16.22 21.37 1.31
N ILE A 548 14.91 21.48 1.51
CA ILE A 548 14.09 22.58 1.01
C ILE A 548 13.84 23.53 2.19
N LEU A 549 14.28 24.78 2.06
CA LEU A 549 14.22 25.79 3.13
C LEU A 549 13.19 26.87 2.82
N SER A 550 12.08 26.86 3.56
CA SER A 550 11.04 27.90 3.48
C SER A 550 11.46 29.16 4.22
N LEU A 551 11.27 30.31 3.59
CA LEU A 551 11.80 31.60 4.04
C LEU A 551 10.79 32.45 4.82
N VAL A 552 9.49 32.15 4.72
CA VAL A 552 8.45 32.77 5.55
C VAL A 552 7.17 31.92 5.53
N ASN A 553 6.28 32.11 6.51
CA ASN A 553 4.96 31.49 6.54
C ASN A 553 3.86 32.44 6.03
N ASN A 554 2.83 31.88 5.40
CA ASN A 554 1.57 32.59 5.21
C ASN A 554 0.76 32.70 6.52
N TYR A 555 0.80 31.68 7.37
CA TYR A 555 0.04 31.65 8.62
C TYR A 555 0.78 32.35 9.77
N GLN A 556 0.01 32.80 10.76
CA GLN A 556 0.54 33.47 11.96
C GLN A 556 1.42 32.57 12.85
N ASP A 557 1.34 31.25 12.70
CA ASP A 557 2.15 30.32 13.48
C ASP A 557 3.64 30.53 13.15
N PHE A 558 4.41 30.81 14.21
CA PHE A 558 5.81 31.24 14.12
C PHE A 558 6.00 32.57 13.37
N GLY A 559 5.01 33.45 13.48
CA GLY A 559 5.01 34.84 13.00
C GLY A 559 4.38 35.02 11.64
N GLY A 560 5.04 34.52 10.59
CA GLY A 560 4.59 34.61 9.20
C GLY A 560 4.31 36.03 8.70
N ARG A 561 3.59 36.16 7.60
CA ARG A 561 3.29 37.45 6.95
C ARG A 561 2.62 38.46 7.90
N THR A 562 1.75 37.97 8.79
CA THR A 562 1.08 38.78 9.82
C THR A 562 2.08 39.48 10.73
N GLN A 563 3.16 38.80 11.13
CA GLN A 563 4.20 39.42 11.96
C GLN A 563 4.98 40.50 11.22
N TYR A 564 5.25 40.31 9.93
CA TYR A 564 5.93 41.30 9.10
C TYR A 564 5.12 42.59 8.95
N VAL A 565 3.81 42.47 8.71
CA VAL A 565 2.93 43.66 8.65
C VAL A 565 2.74 44.30 10.02
N ASN A 566 2.74 43.51 11.11
CA ASN A 566 2.71 44.03 12.48
C ASN A 566 3.96 44.86 12.80
N TRP A 567 5.15 44.41 12.39
CA TRP A 567 6.39 45.19 12.56
C TRP A 567 6.33 46.53 11.81
N ALA A 568 5.81 46.53 10.58
CA ALA A 568 5.63 47.75 9.82
C ALA A 568 4.62 48.70 10.49
N ARG A 569 3.48 48.17 10.95
CA ARG A 569 2.45 48.93 11.68
C ARG A 569 3.01 49.57 12.94
N ASN A 570 3.78 48.82 13.74
CA ASN A 570 4.42 49.31 14.96
C ASN A 570 5.51 50.36 14.68
N SER A 571 6.06 50.38 13.47
CA SER A 571 7.02 51.39 13.01
C SER A 571 6.34 52.62 12.38
N GLY A 572 5.00 52.71 12.43
CA GLY A 572 4.24 53.84 11.90
C GLY A 572 3.86 53.74 10.42
N VAL A 573 4.11 52.59 9.77
CA VAL A 573 3.68 52.36 8.37
C VAL A 573 2.18 52.11 8.34
N GLN A 574 1.48 52.74 7.39
CA GLN A 574 0.07 52.49 7.16
C GLN A 574 -0.13 51.09 6.54
N ILE A 575 -0.86 50.24 7.26
CA ILE A 575 -1.16 48.85 6.88
C ILE A 575 -2.67 48.64 7.07
N ASN A 576 -3.34 48.20 6.02
CA ASN A 576 -4.78 47.95 5.96
C ASN A 576 -5.13 46.47 6.13
N SER A 577 -4.26 45.55 5.69
CA SER A 577 -4.49 44.11 5.82
C SER A 577 -3.18 43.32 5.88
N ASP A 578 -3.27 42.03 6.20
CA ASP A 578 -2.11 41.12 6.14
C ASP A 578 -1.64 40.86 4.70
N ASP A 579 -2.47 41.14 3.69
CA ASP A 579 -2.10 41.03 2.27
C ASP A 579 -1.22 42.20 1.80
N ASP A 580 -1.11 43.27 2.59
CA ASP A 580 -0.12 44.33 2.35
C ASP A 580 1.32 43.81 2.44
N PHE A 581 1.52 42.60 2.97
CA PHE A 581 2.79 41.88 2.82
C PHE A 581 3.27 41.80 1.37
N TYR A 582 2.33 41.61 0.42
CA TYR A 582 2.66 41.45 -1.00
C TYR A 582 2.92 42.78 -1.72
N THR A 583 2.44 43.91 -1.18
CA THR A 583 2.42 45.19 -1.91
C THR A 583 3.25 46.27 -1.23
N ASN A 584 3.27 46.33 0.11
CA ASN A 584 3.92 47.40 0.86
C ASN A 584 5.45 47.33 0.74
N VAL A 585 6.06 48.42 0.28
CA VAL A 585 7.50 48.48 0.01
C VAL A 585 8.37 48.26 1.25
N VAL A 586 7.92 48.69 2.43
CA VAL A 586 8.65 48.51 3.68
C VAL A 586 8.62 47.04 4.10
N VAL A 587 7.45 46.41 4.05
CA VAL A 587 7.28 44.99 4.38
C VAL A 587 8.07 44.08 3.44
N LYS A 588 8.01 44.36 2.13
CA LYS A 588 8.86 43.67 1.14
C LYS A 588 10.34 43.86 1.42
N GLY A 589 10.74 45.05 1.88
CA GLY A 589 12.11 45.33 2.32
C GLY A 589 12.56 44.45 3.50
N TYR A 590 11.70 44.27 4.50
CA TYR A 590 11.99 43.36 5.62
C TYR A 590 12.18 41.91 5.16
N TYR A 591 11.31 41.42 4.27
CA TYR A 591 11.45 40.08 3.70
C TYR A 591 12.76 39.93 2.91
N LYS A 592 13.11 40.89 2.06
CA LYS A 592 14.39 40.89 1.31
C LYS A 592 15.61 40.87 2.25
N ASN A 593 15.57 41.64 3.34
CA ASN A 593 16.64 41.60 4.35
C ASN A 593 16.77 40.20 4.98
N HIS A 594 15.65 39.53 5.23
CA HIS A 594 15.64 38.16 5.72
C HIS A 594 16.23 37.16 4.72
N VAL A 595 15.78 37.20 3.46
CA VAL A 595 16.34 36.42 2.36
C VAL A 595 17.86 36.60 2.28
N GLN A 596 18.34 37.84 2.24
CA GLN A 596 19.77 38.13 2.17
C GLN A 596 20.53 37.55 3.36
N ARG A 597 20.00 37.70 4.58
CA ARG A 597 20.64 37.20 5.79
C ARG A 597 20.74 35.67 5.80
N VAL A 598 19.67 34.96 5.42
CA VAL A 598 19.64 33.48 5.39
C VAL A 598 20.54 32.93 4.29
N LEU A 599 20.40 33.40 3.05
CA LEU A 599 21.19 32.88 1.92
C LEU A 599 22.70 33.10 2.11
N THR A 600 23.10 34.25 2.68
CA THR A 600 24.51 34.59 2.90
C THR A 600 25.05 34.12 4.26
N ARG A 601 24.26 33.42 5.07
CA ARG A 601 24.71 32.85 6.35
C ARG A 601 25.89 31.92 6.11
N ILE A 602 27.03 32.22 6.71
CA ILE A 602 28.15 31.28 6.84
C ILE A 602 27.81 30.32 7.97
N ASN A 603 27.60 29.05 7.64
CA ASN A 603 27.31 28.01 8.62
C ASN A 603 28.49 27.92 9.62
N THR A 604 28.21 28.07 10.91
CA THR A 604 29.25 28.06 11.95
C THR A 604 29.90 26.68 12.18
N ILE A 605 29.30 25.61 11.67
CA ILE A 605 29.79 24.23 11.81
C ILE A 605 30.56 23.82 10.55
N THR A 606 30.00 24.06 9.37
CA THR A 606 30.61 23.61 8.09
C THR A 606 31.55 24.65 7.49
N GLY A 607 31.44 25.92 7.89
CA GLY A 607 32.21 27.04 7.33
C GLY A 607 31.75 27.46 5.92
N VAL A 608 30.68 26.86 5.40
CA VAL A 608 30.17 27.11 4.04
C VAL A 608 28.97 28.06 4.12
N ALA A 609 28.93 29.06 3.24
CA ALA A 609 27.74 29.90 3.11
C ALA A 609 26.56 29.06 2.59
N TYR A 610 25.34 29.30 3.09
CA TYR A 610 24.18 28.50 2.70
C TYR A 610 23.95 28.50 1.19
N LYS A 611 24.07 29.66 0.52
CA LYS A 611 24.03 29.80 -0.94
C LYS A 611 25.09 29.01 -1.71
N ASP A 612 26.12 28.53 -1.04
CA ASP A 612 27.21 27.75 -1.61
C ASP A 612 27.17 26.27 -1.18
N ASN A 613 26.15 25.87 -0.41
CA ASN A 613 26.06 24.54 0.19
C ASN A 613 25.13 23.60 -0.59
N PRO A 614 25.66 22.61 -1.32
CA PRO A 614 24.87 21.73 -2.18
C PRO A 614 23.91 20.78 -1.44
N ILE A 615 23.96 20.68 -0.11
CA ILE A 615 22.94 19.94 0.63
C ILE A 615 21.59 20.63 0.59
N ILE A 616 21.57 21.96 0.39
CA ILE A 616 20.33 22.67 0.14
C ILE A 616 19.95 22.33 -1.31
N MET A 617 18.76 21.77 -1.49
CA MET A 617 18.21 21.47 -2.82
C MET A 617 17.54 22.72 -3.40
N ALA A 618 16.74 23.42 -2.58
CA ALA A 618 15.98 24.57 -3.02
C ALA A 618 15.66 25.54 -1.89
N TRP A 619 15.45 26.79 -2.29
CA TRP A 619 14.76 27.80 -1.51
C TRP A 619 13.28 27.77 -1.82
N GLU A 620 12.43 27.92 -0.80
CA GLU A 620 10.99 28.12 -0.93
C GLU A 620 10.64 29.54 -0.49
N LEU A 621 9.97 30.32 -1.36
CA LEU A 621 9.64 31.72 -1.06
C LEU A 621 8.74 31.86 0.16
N MET A 622 7.66 31.09 0.24
CA MET A 622 6.70 31.15 1.34
C MET A 622 5.91 29.86 1.46
N ASN A 623 5.73 29.35 2.67
CA ASN A 623 4.78 28.27 2.92
C ASN A 623 3.32 28.72 2.69
N GLU A 624 2.63 28.07 1.75
CA GLU A 624 1.19 28.24 1.43
C GLU A 624 0.73 29.69 1.24
N PRO A 625 1.28 30.47 0.30
CA PRO A 625 0.89 31.86 0.09
C PRO A 625 -0.61 31.99 -0.22
N ARG A 626 -1.30 32.94 0.42
CA ARG A 626 -2.69 33.26 0.13
C ARG A 626 -2.94 34.77 0.17
N CYS A 627 -3.71 35.28 -0.79
CA CYS A 627 -4.11 36.67 -0.91
C CYS A 627 -5.63 36.79 -1.03
N GLN A 628 -6.28 37.38 -0.03
CA GLN A 628 -7.74 37.55 -0.02
C GLN A 628 -8.17 38.88 -0.65
N ALA A 629 -7.25 39.85 -0.73
CA ALA A 629 -7.45 41.15 -1.37
C ALA A 629 -7.50 41.05 -2.90
N ASP A 630 -6.93 39.99 -3.49
CA ASP A 630 -6.89 39.79 -4.94
C ASP A 630 -6.95 38.31 -5.31
N TYR A 631 -8.14 37.84 -5.68
CA TYR A 631 -8.35 36.45 -6.11
C TYR A 631 -7.87 36.13 -7.53
N SER A 632 -7.48 37.13 -8.33
CA SER A 632 -7.02 36.90 -9.71
C SER A 632 -5.66 36.18 -9.77
N GLY A 633 -4.87 36.28 -8.69
CA GLY A 633 -3.50 35.79 -8.62
C GLY A 633 -2.45 36.83 -9.01
N ASN A 634 -2.85 38.00 -9.52
CA ASN A 634 -1.92 39.01 -10.05
C ASN A 634 -1.03 39.64 -8.97
N THR A 635 -1.58 39.94 -7.79
CA THR A 635 -0.83 40.52 -6.68
C THR A 635 0.26 39.57 -6.21
N VAL A 636 -0.06 38.28 -6.01
CA VAL A 636 0.94 37.26 -5.67
C VAL A 636 1.93 37.08 -6.82
N ASN A 637 1.47 37.09 -8.08
CA ASN A 637 2.36 36.97 -9.24
C ASN A 637 3.42 38.08 -9.31
N ALA A 638 3.01 39.33 -9.11
CA ALA A 638 3.92 40.47 -9.09
C ALA A 638 4.93 40.38 -7.94
N TRP A 639 4.48 39.96 -6.76
CA TRP A 639 5.36 39.72 -5.61
C TRP A 639 6.35 38.58 -5.87
N VAL A 640 5.90 37.44 -6.42
CA VAL A 640 6.77 36.30 -6.75
C VAL A 640 7.81 36.72 -7.78
N GLN A 641 7.44 37.48 -8.82
CA GLN A 641 8.40 37.94 -9.84
C GLN A 641 9.49 38.81 -9.19
N GLU A 642 9.10 39.73 -8.30
CA GLU A 642 10.05 40.61 -7.61
C GLU A 642 10.98 39.82 -6.67
N MET A 643 10.42 38.92 -5.85
CA MET A 643 11.18 38.18 -4.85
C MET A 643 12.03 37.08 -5.46
N ALA A 644 11.55 36.38 -6.49
CA ALA A 644 12.33 35.37 -7.18
C ALA A 644 13.53 35.97 -7.90
N THR A 645 13.35 37.12 -8.56
CA THR A 645 14.45 37.90 -9.14
C THR A 645 15.47 38.30 -8.07
N TYR A 646 15.01 38.75 -6.91
CA TYR A 646 15.91 39.14 -5.82
C TYR A 646 16.68 37.94 -5.24
N VAL A 647 16.02 36.81 -4.96
CA VAL A 647 16.65 35.57 -4.52
C VAL A 647 17.73 35.13 -5.51
N LYS A 648 17.39 35.04 -6.80
CA LYS A 648 18.33 34.62 -7.86
C LYS A 648 19.49 35.59 -8.09
N SER A 649 19.33 36.87 -7.72
CA SER A 649 20.44 37.84 -7.75
C SER A 649 21.48 37.57 -6.66
N ILE A 650 21.10 36.92 -5.56
CA ILE A 650 21.99 36.53 -4.46
C ILE A 650 22.54 35.12 -4.68
N ASP A 651 21.68 34.21 -5.11
CA ASP A 651 21.97 32.79 -5.29
C ASP A 651 21.37 32.25 -6.60
N ASN A 652 22.24 32.01 -7.58
CA ASN A 652 21.89 31.42 -8.86
C ASN A 652 22.32 29.95 -8.98
N LYS A 653 22.77 29.31 -7.89
CA LYS A 653 23.21 27.91 -7.85
C LYS A 653 22.06 26.99 -7.43
N HIS A 654 21.30 27.40 -6.43
CA HIS A 654 20.16 26.64 -5.91
C HIS A 654 18.90 26.81 -6.75
N MET A 655 18.06 25.78 -6.72
CA MET A 655 16.70 25.89 -7.25
C MET A 655 15.84 26.78 -6.36
N LEU A 656 14.77 27.32 -6.95
CA LEU A 656 13.80 28.17 -6.28
C LEU A 656 12.40 27.71 -6.65
N GLU A 657 11.54 27.68 -5.66
CA GLU A 657 10.12 27.36 -5.77
C GLU A 657 9.30 28.31 -4.86
N ILE A 658 7.98 28.30 -5.05
CA ILE A 658 7.11 29.32 -4.45
C ILE A 658 6.58 28.90 -3.07
N GLY A 659 6.24 27.62 -2.90
CA GLY A 659 5.60 27.02 -1.73
C GLY A 659 4.08 26.91 -1.86
N MET A 660 3.59 26.77 -3.09
CA MET A 660 2.16 26.77 -3.41
C MET A 660 1.49 25.43 -3.05
N GLU A 661 0.26 25.53 -2.58
CA GLU A 661 -0.66 24.40 -2.44
C GLU A 661 -1.13 23.88 -3.81
N GLY A 662 -1.17 24.74 -4.83
CA GLY A 662 -1.54 24.41 -6.22
C GLY A 662 -2.81 25.10 -6.74
N PHE A 663 -3.46 26.01 -6.03
CA PHE A 663 -4.72 26.57 -6.54
C PHE A 663 -4.57 27.29 -7.88
N TYR A 664 -5.47 26.97 -8.82
CA TYR A 664 -5.59 27.68 -10.08
C TYR A 664 -6.32 29.02 -9.91
N GLY A 665 -5.86 30.03 -10.64
CA GLY A 665 -6.46 31.37 -10.68
C GLY A 665 -7.02 31.70 -12.06
N ASP A 666 -6.96 32.98 -12.44
CA ASP A 666 -7.65 33.50 -13.62
C ASP A 666 -6.88 33.38 -14.93
N ALA A 667 -5.61 32.93 -14.94
CA ALA A 667 -4.84 32.79 -16.18
C ALA A 667 -5.49 31.77 -17.15
N ILE A 668 -6.06 30.68 -16.62
CA ILE A 668 -6.88 29.74 -17.38
C ILE A 668 -8.14 29.42 -16.56
N PRO A 669 -9.22 30.20 -16.72
CA PRO A 669 -10.39 30.14 -15.83
C PRO A 669 -11.02 28.74 -15.71
N ASP A 670 -10.98 27.94 -16.77
CA ASP A 670 -11.50 26.57 -16.77
C ASP A 670 -10.75 25.66 -15.79
N ARG A 671 -9.48 25.95 -15.45
CA ARG A 671 -8.72 25.16 -14.48
C ARG A 671 -9.22 25.30 -13.05
N LYS A 672 -9.93 26.39 -12.72
CA LYS A 672 -10.53 26.60 -11.39
C LYS A 672 -11.52 25.50 -10.99
N GLN A 673 -12.08 24.78 -11.96
CA GLN A 673 -12.94 23.61 -11.70
C GLN A 673 -12.24 22.49 -10.91
N TYR A 674 -10.90 22.46 -10.92
CA TYR A 674 -10.10 21.47 -10.20
C TYR A 674 -9.83 21.86 -8.75
N ASN A 675 -10.03 23.14 -8.38
CA ASN A 675 -9.87 23.60 -7.01
C ASN A 675 -10.92 22.96 -6.08
N PRO A 676 -10.62 22.81 -4.77
CA PRO A 676 -11.53 22.23 -3.76
C PRO A 676 -12.75 23.12 -3.40
N GLY A 677 -13.25 23.93 -4.35
CA GLY A 677 -14.46 24.74 -4.20
C GLY A 677 -14.26 26.14 -3.60
N TYR A 678 -13.02 26.57 -3.37
CA TYR A 678 -12.67 27.91 -2.93
C TYR A 678 -11.42 28.44 -3.63
N GLN A 679 -11.16 29.74 -3.49
CA GLN A 679 -10.02 30.45 -4.07
C GLN A 679 -9.15 31.03 -2.95
N VAL A 680 -7.85 31.20 -3.24
CA VAL A 680 -6.87 31.67 -2.27
C VAL A 680 -5.99 32.82 -2.78
N GLY A 681 -6.28 33.35 -3.98
CA GLY A 681 -5.51 34.45 -4.57
C GLY A 681 -4.12 34.08 -5.09
N THR A 682 -3.91 32.79 -5.33
CA THR A 682 -2.78 32.29 -6.12
C THR A 682 -3.27 31.76 -7.46
N ASP A 683 -2.36 31.64 -8.41
CA ASP A 683 -2.61 31.03 -9.70
C ASP A 683 -1.44 30.13 -10.11
N PHE A 684 -1.64 28.82 -9.99
CA PHE A 684 -0.63 27.79 -10.30
C PHE A 684 0.08 28.02 -11.63
N ILE A 685 -0.61 28.49 -12.67
CA ILE A 685 -0.01 28.62 -14.00
C ILE A 685 0.81 29.90 -14.08
N SER A 686 0.20 31.06 -13.86
CA SER A 686 0.90 32.34 -14.03
C SER A 686 2.06 32.51 -13.05
N ASN A 687 1.87 32.12 -11.78
CA ASN A 687 2.91 32.20 -10.77
C ASN A 687 4.11 31.30 -11.12
N ASN A 688 3.88 30.09 -11.63
CA ASN A 688 4.96 29.19 -12.03
C ASN A 688 5.48 29.43 -13.45
N LEU A 689 4.95 30.37 -14.23
CA LEU A 689 5.55 30.77 -15.52
C LEU A 689 6.77 31.69 -15.35
N ILE A 690 6.93 32.27 -14.15
CA ILE A 690 8.06 33.14 -13.80
C ILE A 690 9.38 32.38 -14.02
N LYS A 691 10.30 33.01 -14.76
CA LYS A 691 11.54 32.36 -15.24
C LYS A 691 12.42 31.87 -14.10
N GLU A 692 12.46 32.64 -13.01
CA GLU A 692 13.29 32.38 -11.84
C GLU A 692 12.79 31.22 -10.96
N ILE A 693 11.56 30.73 -11.18
CA ILE A 693 11.00 29.56 -10.50
C ILE A 693 11.41 28.30 -11.27
N ASP A 694 12.04 27.33 -10.62
CA ASP A 694 12.63 26.17 -11.31
C ASP A 694 11.70 24.97 -11.37
N PHE A 695 10.83 24.79 -10.36
CA PHE A 695 9.89 23.67 -10.29
C PHE A 695 8.60 24.06 -9.57
N THR A 696 7.59 23.21 -9.71
CA THR A 696 6.24 23.43 -9.19
C THR A 696 5.94 22.52 -8.01
N THR A 697 5.09 23.00 -7.12
CA THR A 697 4.67 22.27 -5.92
C THR A 697 3.15 22.19 -5.86
N ILE A 698 2.66 21.09 -5.30
CA ILE A 698 1.26 20.93 -4.91
C ILE A 698 1.15 20.25 -3.55
N HIS A 699 0.09 20.58 -2.83
CA HIS A 699 -0.33 19.90 -1.60
C HIS A 699 -1.49 18.96 -1.96
N ALA A 700 -1.58 17.80 -1.30
CA ALA A 700 -2.61 16.80 -1.61
C ALA A 700 -3.38 16.36 -0.35
N TYR A 701 -4.65 16.78 -0.26
CA TYR A 701 -5.59 16.38 0.82
C TYR A 701 -6.92 15.72 0.31
N PRO A 702 -7.51 14.75 1.03
CA PRO A 702 -8.26 13.56 0.54
C PRO A 702 -9.38 13.61 -0.46
N ASN A 703 -9.90 14.77 -0.80
CA ASN A 703 -11.26 14.81 -1.34
C ASN A 703 -11.34 14.99 -2.87
N VAL A 704 -10.23 15.32 -3.57
CA VAL A 704 -10.26 15.67 -5.02
C VAL A 704 -9.07 15.17 -5.88
N TRP A 705 -8.34 14.14 -5.42
CA TRP A 705 -6.97 13.85 -5.88
C TRP A 705 -6.75 13.50 -7.35
N ALA A 706 -7.54 12.60 -7.95
CA ALA A 706 -7.19 12.10 -9.28
C ALA A 706 -7.20 13.21 -10.36
N LYS A 707 -8.22 14.08 -10.33
CA LYS A 707 -8.33 15.22 -11.24
C LYS A 707 -7.29 16.30 -10.93
N TRP A 708 -7.11 16.61 -9.64
CA TRP A 708 -6.11 17.57 -9.16
C TRP A 708 -4.71 17.21 -9.64
N ILE A 709 -4.26 16.00 -9.35
CA ILE A 709 -2.91 15.54 -9.70
C ILE A 709 -2.71 15.54 -11.21
N THR A 710 -3.69 15.04 -11.95
CA THR A 710 -3.60 14.95 -13.41
C THR A 710 -3.53 16.33 -14.05
N SER A 711 -4.37 17.28 -13.63
CA SER A 711 -4.37 18.63 -14.22
C SER A 711 -3.05 19.34 -13.97
N HIS A 712 -2.54 19.30 -12.73
CA HIS A 712 -1.29 19.94 -12.36
C HIS A 712 -0.10 19.34 -13.09
N LEU A 713 -0.07 18.01 -13.18
CA LEU A 713 0.96 17.32 -13.91
C LEU A 713 0.94 17.68 -15.41
N THR A 714 -0.26 17.73 -16.01
CA THR A 714 -0.41 18.14 -17.40
C THR A 714 0.12 19.56 -17.58
N ASP A 715 -0.32 20.52 -16.78
CA ASP A 715 0.10 21.92 -16.93
C ASP A 715 1.59 22.11 -16.64
N SER A 716 2.14 21.41 -15.63
CA SER A 716 3.58 21.44 -15.34
C SER A 716 4.42 20.91 -16.51
N ARG A 717 3.94 19.87 -17.20
CA ARG A 717 4.64 19.28 -18.36
C ARG A 717 4.48 20.08 -19.65
N THR A 718 3.26 20.48 -19.98
CA THR A 718 2.93 20.99 -21.33
C THR A 718 3.03 22.51 -21.41
N LEU A 719 2.60 23.21 -20.36
CA LEU A 719 2.59 24.67 -20.33
C LEU A 719 3.87 25.21 -19.68
N LEU A 720 4.17 24.75 -18.47
CA LEU A 720 5.27 25.29 -17.66
C LEU A 720 6.63 24.69 -18.06
N LYS A 721 6.64 23.44 -18.52
CA LYS A 721 7.85 22.66 -18.83
C LYS A 721 8.82 22.58 -17.66
N LYS A 722 8.27 22.47 -16.45
CA LYS A 722 9.01 22.42 -15.17
C LYS A 722 8.70 21.12 -14.44
N PRO A 723 9.63 20.60 -13.62
CA PRO A 723 9.33 19.46 -12.77
C PRO A 723 8.24 19.81 -11.75
N MET A 724 7.52 18.81 -11.27
CA MET A 724 6.55 18.94 -10.18
C MET A 724 6.97 18.05 -9.02
N ILE A 725 6.59 18.42 -7.78
CA ILE A 725 6.67 17.56 -6.59
C ILE A 725 5.42 17.73 -5.72
N PHE A 726 5.11 16.71 -4.90
CA PHE A 726 4.19 16.88 -3.77
C PHE A 726 4.97 17.38 -2.56
N THR A 727 4.76 18.62 -2.12
CA THR A 727 5.44 19.16 -0.94
C THR A 727 4.77 18.77 0.37
N GLU A 728 3.47 18.47 0.35
CA GLU A 728 2.74 17.98 1.53
C GLU A 728 1.63 17.00 1.16
N PHE A 729 1.57 15.91 1.93
CA PHE A 729 0.43 14.99 1.98
C PHE A 729 0.45 14.21 3.29
N GLY A 730 -0.71 13.88 3.85
CA GLY A 730 -0.80 13.20 5.14
C GLY A 730 -2.22 12.70 5.46
N LYS A 731 -2.32 11.80 6.45
CA LYS A 731 -3.60 11.35 7.02
C LYS A 731 -3.63 11.65 8.51
N SER A 732 -4.56 12.51 8.92
CA SER A 732 -4.64 13.02 10.30
C SER A 732 -5.28 12.00 11.24
N SER A 733 -4.73 11.88 12.44
CA SER A 733 -5.34 11.19 13.57
C SER A 733 -6.63 11.84 14.06
N LYS A 734 -6.88 13.09 13.65
CA LYS A 734 -8.11 13.84 13.90
C LYS A 734 -9.23 13.53 12.91
N ASP A 735 -8.95 12.79 11.83
CA ASP A 735 -9.97 12.42 10.85
C ASP A 735 -10.97 11.40 11.43
N LEU A 736 -12.25 11.55 11.07
CA LEU A 736 -13.27 10.56 11.43
C LEU A 736 -12.90 9.17 10.89
N GLY A 737 -12.88 8.18 11.77
CA GLY A 737 -12.52 6.80 11.42
C GLY A 737 -11.02 6.56 11.22
N PHE A 738 -10.16 7.45 11.71
CA PHE A 738 -8.72 7.24 11.68
C PHE A 738 -8.29 5.93 12.32
N SER A 739 -7.34 5.28 11.68
CA SER A 739 -6.52 4.19 12.21
C SER A 739 -5.17 4.23 11.52
N ILE A 740 -4.15 3.60 12.10
CA ILE A 740 -2.86 3.41 11.42
C ILE A 740 -3.05 2.70 10.08
N ILE A 741 -3.98 1.75 9.97
CA ILE A 741 -4.33 1.07 8.70
C ILE A 741 -4.86 2.07 7.66
N ALA A 742 -5.69 3.03 8.08
CA ALA A 742 -6.20 4.06 7.19
C ALA A 742 -5.09 5.00 6.70
N ARG A 743 -4.15 5.39 7.58
CA ARG A 743 -2.95 6.15 7.19
C ARG A 743 -2.07 5.36 6.23
N ASP A 744 -1.78 4.12 6.55
CA ASP A 744 -0.96 3.23 5.75
C ASP A 744 -1.56 3.02 4.34
N SER A 745 -2.87 2.79 4.27
CA SER A 745 -3.59 2.65 2.99
C SER A 745 -3.54 3.94 2.17
N PHE A 746 -3.72 5.08 2.82
CA PHE A 746 -3.61 6.39 2.18
C PHE A 746 -2.20 6.64 1.61
N LEU A 747 -1.16 6.44 2.43
CA LEU A 747 0.22 6.66 2.02
C LEU A 747 0.61 5.71 0.88
N ASN A 748 0.21 4.44 0.95
CA ASN A 748 0.48 3.48 -0.13
C ASN A 748 -0.19 3.89 -1.45
N ALA A 749 -1.41 4.44 -1.41
CA ALA A 749 -2.09 4.95 -2.60
C ALA A 749 -1.36 6.17 -3.20
N ILE A 750 -0.97 7.15 -2.38
CA ILE A 750 -0.22 8.32 -2.86
C ILE A 750 1.15 7.91 -3.40
N TYR A 751 1.88 7.04 -2.71
CA TYR A 751 3.18 6.57 -3.16
C TYR A 751 3.12 5.76 -4.45
N THR A 752 2.08 4.94 -4.63
CA THR A 752 1.84 4.23 -5.89
C THR A 752 1.63 5.22 -7.04
N ASN A 753 0.84 6.28 -6.83
CA ASN A 753 0.65 7.34 -7.81
C ASN A 753 1.96 8.08 -8.10
N ILE A 754 2.69 8.54 -7.08
CA ILE A 754 3.98 9.22 -7.26
C ILE A 754 4.94 8.36 -8.07
N TYR A 755 5.08 7.07 -7.74
CA TYR A 755 5.94 6.16 -8.47
C TYR A 755 5.51 6.01 -9.95
N GLY A 756 4.21 5.83 -10.21
CA GLY A 756 3.68 5.73 -11.57
C GLY A 756 3.92 7.00 -12.40
N LEU A 757 3.74 8.17 -11.79
CA LEU A 757 4.00 9.46 -12.42
C LEU A 757 5.49 9.70 -12.67
N ALA A 758 6.35 9.33 -11.72
CA ALA A 758 7.80 9.47 -11.83
C ALA A 758 8.34 8.59 -12.96
N ARG A 759 7.83 7.36 -13.09
CA ARG A 759 8.21 6.42 -14.16
C ARG A 759 7.96 6.99 -15.56
N ASN A 760 6.94 7.83 -15.69
CA ASN A 760 6.57 8.46 -16.95
C ASN A 760 7.20 9.86 -17.13
N GLY A 761 8.17 10.26 -16.27
CA GLY A 761 8.89 11.54 -16.39
C GLY A 761 8.10 12.77 -15.95
N GLY A 762 7.23 12.62 -14.94
CA GLY A 762 6.27 13.67 -14.55
C GLY A 762 6.45 14.31 -13.20
N ILE A 763 7.15 13.65 -12.28
CA ILE A 763 7.28 14.12 -10.92
C ILE A 763 8.63 13.67 -10.35
N GLY A 764 9.26 14.52 -9.54
CA GLY A 764 10.53 14.21 -8.87
C GLY A 764 10.39 13.35 -7.62
N GLY A 765 9.25 13.47 -6.92
CA GLY A 765 9.05 12.83 -5.64
C GLY A 765 7.88 13.42 -4.86
N GLY A 766 7.79 13.04 -3.58
CA GLY A 766 6.84 13.64 -2.64
C GLY A 766 7.37 13.66 -1.22
N LEU A 767 6.89 14.61 -0.42
CA LEU A 767 7.27 14.84 0.96
C LEU A 767 6.07 14.61 1.90
N VAL A 768 6.15 13.57 2.73
CA VAL A 768 5.07 13.27 3.69
C VAL A 768 5.02 14.31 4.81
N TRP A 769 3.82 14.78 5.15
CA TRP A 769 3.55 15.60 6.32
C TRP A 769 3.03 14.71 7.46
N GLN A 770 3.71 14.57 8.59
CA GLN A 770 5.07 15.05 8.91
C GLN A 770 5.81 14.05 9.80
N ILE A 771 7.14 14.12 9.87
CA ILE A 771 7.94 13.28 10.76
C ILE A 771 8.28 14.02 12.05
N LEU A 772 8.07 13.37 13.19
CA LEU A 772 8.48 13.84 14.52
C LEU A 772 9.49 12.86 15.15
N ALA A 773 10.30 13.35 16.09
CA ALA A 773 11.08 12.48 16.97
C ALA A 773 10.23 11.96 18.14
N GLU A 774 10.66 10.89 18.79
CA GLU A 774 10.03 10.41 20.03
C GLU A 774 10.01 11.50 21.12
N GLY A 775 8.92 11.58 21.90
CA GLY A 775 8.78 12.55 22.99
C GLY A 775 8.55 13.99 22.52
N MET A 776 7.88 14.17 21.38
CA MET A 776 7.53 15.48 20.79
C MET A 776 6.02 15.68 20.68
N GLU A 777 5.25 15.10 21.59
CA GLU A 777 3.78 15.12 21.56
C GLU A 777 3.20 16.55 21.57
N SER A 778 3.96 17.54 22.08
CA SER A 778 3.57 18.95 22.04
C SER A 778 3.59 19.58 20.64
N TYR A 779 4.22 18.92 19.66
CA TYR A 779 4.27 19.34 18.25
C TYR A 779 3.31 18.53 17.36
N SER A 780 2.55 17.59 17.94
CA SER A 780 1.57 16.77 17.23
C SER A 780 0.38 17.60 16.75
N ASP A 781 0.19 17.63 15.44
CA ASP A 781 -0.95 18.29 14.78
C ASP A 781 -1.99 17.29 14.28
N GLY A 782 -1.77 16.00 14.52
CA GLY A 782 -2.56 14.86 14.09
C GLY A 782 -1.93 14.13 12.90
N TYR A 783 -1.01 14.74 12.17
CA TYR A 783 -0.35 14.14 11.01
C TYR A 783 1.00 13.48 11.36
N GLU A 784 1.45 13.61 12.60
CA GLU A 784 2.74 13.11 13.04
C GLU A 784 2.96 11.62 12.75
N ILE A 785 4.13 11.32 12.22
CA ILE A 785 4.69 9.98 12.06
C ILE A 785 5.99 9.95 12.86
N VAL A 786 6.05 9.11 13.90
CA VAL A 786 7.28 8.83 14.63
C VAL A 786 7.79 7.51 14.09
N LEU A 787 8.86 7.53 13.26
CA LEU A 787 9.30 6.37 12.48
C LEU A 787 9.57 5.13 13.34
N SER A 788 10.15 5.32 14.52
CA SER A 788 10.41 4.25 15.51
C SER A 788 9.15 3.66 16.14
N GLN A 789 8.06 4.42 16.23
CA GLN A 789 6.80 4.02 16.89
C GLN A 789 5.71 3.59 15.89
N ASN A 790 5.88 3.91 14.60
CA ASN A 790 4.94 3.55 13.54
C ASN A 790 5.59 2.59 12.53
N PRO A 791 5.93 1.34 12.90
CA PRO A 791 6.73 0.44 12.06
C PRO A 791 6.05 0.06 10.74
N SER A 792 4.71 -0.01 10.70
CA SER A 792 3.98 -0.30 9.45
C SER A 792 4.08 0.87 8.47
N THR A 793 3.83 2.09 8.95
CA THR A 793 3.99 3.32 8.19
C THR A 793 5.44 3.51 7.73
N SER A 794 6.41 3.28 8.62
CA SER A 794 7.85 3.34 8.33
C SER A 794 8.26 2.32 7.25
N SER A 795 7.69 1.12 7.28
CA SER A 795 7.92 0.11 6.24
C SER A 795 7.40 0.55 4.87
N ILE A 796 6.24 1.19 4.80
CA ILE A 796 5.66 1.74 3.55
C ILE A 796 6.55 2.84 2.99
N ILE A 797 6.98 3.78 3.83
CA ILE A 797 7.91 4.85 3.47
C ILE A 797 9.21 4.24 2.93
N SER A 798 9.80 3.28 3.66
CA SER A 798 11.05 2.63 3.27
C SER A 798 10.93 1.85 1.97
N GLN A 799 9.77 1.24 1.72
CA GLN A 799 9.49 0.55 0.46
C GLN A 799 9.41 1.53 -0.70
N GLN A 800 8.72 2.66 -0.54
CA GLN A 800 8.66 3.69 -1.56
C GLN A 800 10.05 4.23 -1.89
N SER A 801 10.87 4.52 -0.87
CA SER A 801 12.23 5.00 -1.06
C SER A 801 13.04 4.04 -1.94
N ARG A 802 12.99 2.73 -1.66
CA ARG A 802 13.66 1.71 -2.49
C ARG A 802 13.15 1.68 -3.94
N LEU A 803 11.84 1.88 -4.15
CA LEU A 803 11.26 1.93 -5.49
C LEU A 803 11.74 3.15 -6.27
N MET A 804 11.80 4.32 -5.63
CA MET A 804 12.28 5.55 -6.24
C MET A 804 13.77 5.47 -6.60
N THR A 805 14.61 4.96 -5.70
CA THR A 805 16.04 4.71 -5.98
C THR A 805 16.24 3.72 -7.13
N ALA A 806 15.48 2.62 -7.16
CA ALA A 806 15.57 1.66 -8.25
C ALA A 806 15.13 2.26 -9.60
N LEU A 807 14.12 3.12 -9.59
CA LEU A 807 13.66 3.83 -10.78
C LEU A 807 14.70 4.85 -11.26
N GLU A 808 15.29 5.62 -10.35
CA GLU A 808 16.37 6.56 -10.64
C GLU A 808 17.53 5.87 -11.36
N HIS A 809 18.02 4.76 -10.80
CA HIS A 809 19.09 3.98 -11.41
C HIS A 809 18.73 3.49 -12.82
N LYS A 810 17.49 3.03 -13.02
CA LYS A 810 17.01 2.58 -14.33
C LYS A 810 16.94 3.73 -15.35
N MET A 811 16.62 4.95 -14.92
CA MET A 811 16.58 6.12 -15.79
C MET A 811 17.98 6.70 -16.07
N GLY A 812 18.96 6.45 -15.19
CA GLY A 812 20.34 6.91 -15.34
C GLY A 812 21.25 6.00 -16.16
N THR A 813 20.86 4.75 -16.43
CA THR A 813 21.58 3.85 -17.34
C THR A 813 21.21 4.17 -18.80
N PRO A 814 22.18 4.55 -19.67
CA PRO A 814 21.93 4.91 -21.06
C PRO A 814 21.41 3.77 -21.94
#